data_AF-A0A930E710-F1
#
_entry.id   AF-A0A930E710-F1
#
_cell.length_a   1.000
_cell.length_b   1.000
_cell.length_c   1.000
_cell.angle_alpha   90.00
_cell.angle_beta   90.00
_cell.angle_gamma   90.00
#
_symmetry.space_group_name_H-M   'P 1'
#
loop_
_entity.id
_entity.type
_entity.pdbx_description
1 polymer ?
#
loop_
_entity_poly.entity_id
_entity_poly.type
_entity_poly.pdbx_seq_one_letter_code
_entity_poly.pdbx_strand_id
1 'polypeptide(L)'
;PIANISDLNIEVAGEKNIGFLRLKDYSDNNTNDMILDSTTMGTFTFGNGAKNGTLIRTDKHGIQVKKDITAVGTDDDGNDYTGSGNTVLHSNGQTQHVYNYNTITVGKGYTKTVGMAATGTATSTASTIDNILNEGTIELKGKQSIGMYTDKFSQGKNTGSIKLSGVGDTDPSGNIGDAENIGISNKGKFTFLGDLEVNGKKSSGIYNTGTTTIEVGANPTDKTNIKATNGATGLYSKGAGSTITSNAGNKLNITVEAGTTKEGLAVYAEDKGQITLHNANINVVGGSAGVAAYDTGTKIDLTGATLKYDGNGYAAYSDGNGQIILNNADIELRGKATLMNIDWSVPAANRAIKTSATNVTVFSNDVVGININNLGTQNVSNLSAIKNSLGVVLNPGTEGGQTFNKFKELAIDDGTINFDVATDKNEGDSTPGGFFFKKVLGQRLKLNVNENLTARLSSATANEFYNGQVVGLEANSSEKATTNTEARVNIASGKIVDVARTDGTDKGGVGVFVNYGQVNNSGIINVEKDSSANSNAVGIYAVNGSEVVNNGSVNVSGEKSIGLLGIAYRTDTAGNIVVDEFGTGAAGQGKVNITNRGDVNLDGEGAIGIFAKNNKAGTTFTNAVALNDTAGVITTTGTKSVGMAGEGATITNNGTINVNGQIGTGMFGEASSRMENSGTINIAASTSPTEPNIGMYTEDQNTEIYNNKDIIGGDNTYGIYGKTIDMSATGKVKVGDNSVGVYSNGQYASSATPNVTLASGSSIEVGNNQSVGVFATGQNQNILSQADMRIGDNSYGYVVKGTGTKLTINPANPVTVGNDTVYIYSTDTTGNIENRTALTSTGSNNYGIYAAGNVTNLGDVDFNSGIGNVGMYSISGGTIVNGSSTVNSVIKVGASDTANKLYGIGMVAGYTDDNGNVIQTGTVENYGTIKVEKDNGIGMYATGSGSTAKNYGTIELSGKNTTGMHLDNNAVGENYGTIKTVPNPTNDGIVGVSVQNGAVIKNYGNIIVDGNNNTGIYLSKGKNEGATPTATNGAVAVQTKKQTDTTKRVAGIEIKAPGNGTATVSRDGNILTPTFVDTVIASPNASRVTVGSTELDLTSSNLGNTPSVAIASELGMYVDTSGVNYTNPIQGLQHLTGVNNINLIFGTEASRYTTSKDIKIGENILKPYNDEISVLTSGGTGKNFKITSGSLTWI
;
A
#
# COMPACT_ATOMS: atom_id res chain seq x y z
N PRO A 1 82.50 28.76 46.22
CA PRO A 1 81.53 29.87 46.37
C PRO A 1 80.74 29.85 47.69
N ILE A 2 80.39 28.66 48.19
CA ILE A 2 79.60 28.47 49.42
C ILE A 2 80.21 27.40 50.34
N ALA A 3 81.54 27.18 50.26
CA ALA A 3 82.23 26.06 50.91
C ALA A 3 82.14 26.04 52.45
N ASN A 4 81.67 27.12 53.07
CA ASN A 4 81.52 27.26 54.53
C ASN A 4 80.04 27.29 54.98
N ILE A 5 79.08 27.03 54.09
CA ILE A 5 77.65 26.95 54.43
C ILE A 5 77.27 25.47 54.51
N SER A 6 76.62 25.07 55.59
CA SER A 6 76.06 23.73 55.76
C SER A 6 74.59 23.79 56.17
N ASP A 7 73.77 22.83 55.71
CA ASP A 7 72.35 22.69 56.07
C ASP A 7 71.49 23.96 55.90
N LEU A 8 71.70 24.71 54.81
CA LEU A 8 70.90 25.90 54.53
C LEU A 8 69.42 25.54 54.29
N ASN A 9 68.48 26.19 54.98
CA ASN A 9 67.05 26.02 54.76
C ASN A 9 66.45 27.26 54.10
N ILE A 10 65.64 27.09 53.07
CA ILE A 10 64.97 28.17 52.34
C ILE A 10 63.51 27.80 52.12
N GLU A 11 62.61 28.69 52.57
CA GLU A 11 61.19 28.64 52.22
C GLU A 11 60.83 29.91 51.44
N VAL A 12 60.19 29.73 50.29
CA VAL A 12 59.70 30.84 49.47
C VAL A 12 58.17 30.90 49.56
N ALA A 13 57.65 31.89 50.27
CA ALA A 13 56.22 32.22 50.36
C ALA A 13 55.93 33.61 49.77
N GLY A 14 54.66 34.01 49.63
CA GLY A 14 54.28 35.33 49.06
C GLY A 14 54.45 35.42 47.53
N GLU A 15 54.47 36.62 46.97
CA GLU A 15 54.48 36.84 45.52
C GLU A 15 55.82 37.39 44.99
N LYS A 16 56.35 36.83 43.88
CA LYS A 16 57.57 37.27 43.16
C LYS A 16 58.88 37.23 43.97
N ASN A 17 58.94 36.37 44.98
CA ASN A 17 60.13 36.19 45.80
C ASN A 17 61.14 35.23 45.17
N ILE A 18 62.43 35.46 45.42
CA ILE A 18 63.54 34.58 45.02
C ILE A 18 64.19 34.01 46.29
N GLY A 19 64.28 32.70 46.40
CA GLY A 19 64.87 32.01 47.56
C GLY A 19 66.39 32.11 47.60
N PHE A 20 67.05 31.51 46.60
CA PHE A 20 68.50 31.55 46.41
C PHE A 20 68.84 32.21 45.08
N LEU A 21 69.62 33.29 45.10
CA LEU A 21 70.03 34.03 43.91
C LEU A 21 71.55 34.11 43.77
N ARG A 22 72.09 33.58 42.67
CA ARG A 22 73.45 33.92 42.21
C ARG A 22 73.38 35.18 41.35
N LEU A 23 73.59 36.34 41.98
CA LEU A 23 73.40 37.67 41.37
C LEU A 23 74.41 37.97 40.24
N LYS A 24 74.00 38.82 39.29
CA LYS A 24 74.80 39.26 38.13
C LYS A 24 76.10 39.98 38.50
N ASP A 25 76.14 40.74 39.58
CA ASP A 25 77.27 41.60 39.95
C ASP A 25 78.35 40.88 40.80
N TYR A 26 78.39 39.55 40.73
CA TYR A 26 79.36 38.74 41.47
C TYR A 26 80.80 38.91 40.91
N SER A 27 81.81 38.91 41.79
CA SER A 27 83.21 39.18 41.42
C SER A 27 83.79 38.15 40.44
N ASP A 28 84.67 38.59 39.55
CA ASP A 28 85.28 37.74 38.50
C ASP A 28 86.26 36.68 39.06
N ASN A 29 86.48 36.67 40.38
CA ASN A 29 87.38 35.73 41.06
C ASN A 29 86.74 34.36 41.34
N ASN A 30 85.46 34.16 41.02
CA ASN A 30 84.73 32.93 41.34
C ASN A 30 83.79 32.51 40.21
N THR A 31 84.39 31.95 39.16
CA THR A 31 83.74 31.51 37.93
C THR A 31 83.18 30.08 38.01
N ASN A 32 83.62 29.29 39.00
CA ASN A 32 83.15 27.90 39.19
C ASN A 32 81.66 27.86 39.57
N ASP A 33 81.03 26.70 39.32
CA ASP A 33 79.65 26.44 39.69
C ASP A 33 79.45 26.46 41.21
N MET A 34 78.28 26.89 41.66
CA MET A 34 77.84 26.65 43.04
C MET A 34 77.25 25.25 43.12
N ILE A 35 77.71 24.43 44.06
CA ILE A 35 77.23 23.06 44.26
C ILE A 35 76.31 23.04 45.48
N LEU A 36 75.03 22.73 45.27
CA LEU A 36 74.01 22.53 46.29
C LEU A 36 73.79 21.03 46.46
N ASP A 37 74.39 20.45 47.50
CA ASP A 37 74.41 19.01 47.80
C ASP A 37 73.91 18.73 49.23
N SER A 38 73.99 17.48 49.69
CA SER A 38 73.57 17.11 51.04
C SER A 38 74.36 17.77 52.17
N THR A 39 75.52 18.38 51.87
CA THR A 39 76.32 19.10 52.87
C THR A 39 75.88 20.55 52.96
N THR A 40 75.69 21.21 51.81
CA THR A 40 75.42 22.65 51.72
C THR A 40 73.93 23.00 51.85
N MET A 41 73.04 22.10 51.47
CA MET A 41 71.60 22.32 51.38
C MET A 41 70.84 21.49 52.42
N GLY A 42 69.97 22.13 53.20
CA GLY A 42 68.93 21.57 54.07
C GLY A 42 67.62 21.36 53.29
N THR A 43 66.54 22.00 53.71
CA THR A 43 65.22 21.99 53.06
C THR A 43 65.03 23.23 52.23
N PHE A 44 64.87 23.08 50.91
CA PHE A 44 64.42 24.15 50.02
C PHE A 44 63.00 23.82 49.54
N THR A 45 62.03 24.70 49.81
CA THR A 45 60.61 24.48 49.47
C THR A 45 59.87 25.79 49.16
N PHE A 46 58.66 25.67 48.62
CA PHE A 46 57.67 26.74 48.61
C PHE A 46 56.76 26.63 49.84
N GLY A 47 56.36 27.77 50.38
CA GLY A 47 55.36 27.89 51.45
C GLY A 47 53.95 28.13 50.90
N ASN A 48 52.95 28.09 51.79
CA ASN A 48 51.55 28.31 51.42
C ASN A 48 51.35 29.68 50.73
N GLY A 49 50.57 29.69 49.64
CA GLY A 49 50.25 30.90 48.88
C GLY A 49 51.40 31.49 48.05
N ALA A 50 52.52 30.77 47.89
CA ALA A 50 53.62 31.19 47.02
C ALA A 50 53.16 31.40 45.58
N LYS A 51 53.40 32.59 45.01
CA LYS A 51 53.00 32.97 43.66
C LYS A 51 54.14 33.59 42.87
N ASN A 52 54.32 33.19 41.60
CA ASN A 52 55.31 33.77 40.70
C ASN A 52 56.75 33.80 41.28
N GLY A 53 57.07 32.94 42.25
CA GLY A 53 58.36 32.91 42.94
C GLY A 53 59.40 32.04 42.24
N THR A 54 60.67 32.15 42.63
CA THR A 54 61.74 31.26 42.14
C THR A 54 62.56 30.71 43.30
N LEU A 55 62.72 29.39 43.41
CA LEU A 55 63.43 28.79 44.53
C LEU A 55 64.95 28.98 44.40
N ILE A 56 65.51 28.63 43.24
CA ILE A 56 66.93 28.80 42.92
C ILE A 56 67.07 29.50 41.57
N ARG A 57 67.79 30.62 41.53
CA ARG A 57 68.06 31.39 40.31
C ARG A 57 69.54 31.73 40.18
N THR A 58 70.04 31.69 38.94
CA THR A 58 71.35 32.25 38.59
C THR A 58 71.21 33.31 37.50
N ASP A 59 71.86 34.46 37.72
CA ASP A 59 72.00 35.55 36.75
C ASP A 59 73.46 35.66 36.24
N LYS A 60 74.43 34.90 36.80
CA LYS A 60 75.83 34.83 36.33
C LYS A 60 76.48 33.48 36.70
N HIS A 61 77.16 32.83 35.73
CA HIS A 61 77.75 31.48 35.86
C HIS A 61 76.73 30.39 36.27
N GLY A 62 77.21 29.23 36.74
CA GLY A 62 76.39 28.02 36.93
C GLY A 62 75.98 27.64 38.36
N ILE A 63 74.92 26.86 38.50
CA ILE A 63 74.53 26.18 39.75
C ILE A 63 74.29 24.68 39.46
N GLN A 64 74.81 23.81 40.32
CA GLN A 64 74.56 22.36 40.30
C GLN A 64 73.76 21.95 41.53
N VAL A 65 72.63 21.29 41.34
CA VAL A 65 71.76 20.76 42.39
C VAL A 65 71.91 19.24 42.45
N LYS A 66 72.40 18.72 43.56
CA LYS A 66 72.68 17.30 43.81
C LYS A 66 71.89 16.72 44.98
N LYS A 67 70.95 17.48 45.55
CA LYS A 67 70.03 17.05 46.61
C LYS A 67 68.59 17.18 46.12
N ASP A 68 67.71 16.32 46.64
CA ASP A 68 66.27 16.40 46.37
C ASP A 68 65.67 17.74 46.82
N ILE A 69 64.75 18.25 46.01
CA ILE A 69 63.88 19.37 46.32
C ILE A 69 62.45 18.84 46.37
N THR A 70 61.78 19.00 47.52
CA THR A 70 60.40 18.56 47.70
C THR A 70 59.54 19.72 48.21
N ALA A 71 58.51 20.08 47.46
CA ALA A 71 57.44 20.98 47.87
C ALA A 71 56.13 20.19 47.97
N VAL A 72 55.72 19.83 49.19
CA VAL A 72 54.64 18.84 49.45
C VAL A 72 53.28 19.29 48.88
N GLY A 73 53.00 20.59 48.89
CA GLY A 73 51.77 21.13 48.31
C GLY A 73 50.52 20.94 49.17
N THR A 74 50.67 20.50 50.42
CA THR A 74 49.59 20.38 51.41
C THR A 74 50.00 20.98 52.75
N ASP A 75 49.03 21.52 53.49
CA ASP A 75 49.21 21.94 54.88
C ASP A 75 49.25 20.73 55.84
N ASP A 76 49.46 21.01 57.14
CA ASP A 76 49.50 19.99 58.20
C ASP A 76 48.14 19.29 58.39
N ASP A 77 47.05 19.90 57.93
CA ASP A 77 45.68 19.35 57.94
C ASP A 77 45.37 18.52 56.68
N GLY A 78 46.31 18.45 55.73
CA GLY A 78 46.17 17.71 54.47
C GLY A 78 45.41 18.44 53.36
N ASN A 79 45.08 19.73 53.53
CA ASN A 79 44.47 20.55 52.49
C ASN A 79 45.51 21.02 51.48
N ASP A 80 45.11 21.15 50.21
CA ASP A 80 45.99 21.62 49.14
C ASP A 80 46.37 23.10 49.33
N TYR A 81 47.68 23.41 49.22
CA TYR A 81 48.14 24.80 49.17
C TYR A 81 47.55 25.55 47.96
N THR A 82 47.52 26.89 48.00
CA THR A 82 47.01 27.72 46.88
C THR A 82 48.13 28.49 46.17
N GLY A 83 49.23 27.80 45.86
CA GLY A 83 50.37 28.39 45.15
C GLY A 83 50.25 28.32 43.63
N SER A 84 50.78 29.33 42.92
CA SER A 84 50.69 29.36 41.45
C SER A 84 51.82 30.12 40.75
N GLY A 85 52.33 29.59 39.64
CA GLY A 85 53.28 30.31 38.78
C GLY A 85 54.74 30.25 39.23
N ASN A 86 55.09 29.35 40.15
CA ASN A 86 56.42 29.27 40.74
C ASN A 86 57.41 28.50 39.86
N THR A 87 58.69 28.86 39.91
CA THR A 87 59.79 28.18 39.21
C THR A 87 60.76 27.57 40.21
N VAL A 88 61.05 26.27 40.14
CA VAL A 88 62.00 25.64 41.07
C VAL A 88 63.43 26.08 40.74
N LEU A 89 63.89 25.83 39.51
CA LEU A 89 65.25 26.17 39.06
C LEU A 89 65.20 27.12 37.87
N HIS A 90 65.93 28.23 37.91
CA HIS A 90 65.93 29.23 36.84
C HIS A 90 67.34 29.66 36.43
N SER A 91 67.71 29.37 35.19
CA SER A 91 68.87 29.99 34.54
C SER A 91 68.44 31.24 33.78
N ASN A 92 68.91 32.41 34.20
CA ASN A 92 68.57 33.68 33.59
C ASN A 92 69.79 34.30 32.87
N GLY A 93 69.86 34.03 31.58
CA GLY A 93 70.81 34.56 30.61
C GLY A 93 71.45 33.44 29.76
N GLN A 94 72.14 33.84 28.68
CA GLN A 94 72.66 32.90 27.68
C GLN A 94 73.96 32.19 28.06
N THR A 95 74.70 32.67 29.05
CA THR A 95 75.99 32.08 29.48
C THR A 95 75.91 31.43 30.86
N GLN A 96 74.74 31.46 31.48
CA GLN A 96 74.43 30.92 32.79
C GLN A 96 73.83 29.52 32.62
N HIS A 97 74.02 28.66 33.61
CA HIS A 97 73.44 27.32 33.59
C HIS A 97 72.95 26.84 34.96
N VAL A 98 71.91 26.01 34.98
CA VAL A 98 71.47 25.31 36.19
C VAL A 98 71.27 23.84 35.87
N TYR A 99 72.00 22.98 36.58
CA TYR A 99 72.00 21.52 36.37
C TYR A 99 71.37 20.81 37.56
N ASN A 100 70.36 19.99 37.29
CA ASN A 100 69.73 19.11 38.27
C ASN A 100 70.22 17.67 38.10
N TYR A 101 70.80 17.13 39.16
CA TYR A 101 71.29 15.74 39.23
C TYR A 101 70.44 14.86 40.16
N ASN A 102 69.37 15.38 40.76
CA ASN A 102 68.55 14.63 41.74
C ASN A 102 67.03 14.89 41.54
N THR A 103 66.19 14.61 42.53
CA THR A 103 64.72 14.67 42.36
C THR A 103 64.14 16.05 42.69
N ILE A 104 63.31 16.59 41.80
CA ILE A 104 62.42 17.72 42.06
C ILE A 104 60.99 17.19 42.14
N THR A 105 60.35 17.30 43.30
CA THR A 105 58.96 16.89 43.52
C THR A 105 58.11 18.07 43.95
N VAL A 106 57.05 18.36 43.20
CA VAL A 106 56.08 19.42 43.55
C VAL A 106 54.67 18.82 43.61
N GLY A 107 54.02 18.97 44.76
CA GLY A 107 52.70 18.43 45.03
C GLY A 107 51.54 19.16 44.34
N LYS A 108 50.34 18.57 44.47
CA LYS A 108 49.14 18.97 43.72
C LYS A 108 48.58 20.36 44.06
N GLY A 109 48.86 20.89 45.26
CA GLY A 109 48.47 22.26 45.64
C GLY A 109 49.22 23.38 44.91
N TYR A 110 50.20 23.06 44.06
CA TYR A 110 50.90 24.07 43.26
C TYR A 110 50.49 23.97 41.79
N THR A 111 49.86 25.03 41.28
CA THR A 111 49.46 25.13 39.86
C THR A 111 50.45 25.96 39.06
N LYS A 112 50.50 25.81 37.73
CA LYS A 112 51.37 26.63 36.86
C LYS A 112 52.84 26.61 37.27
N THR A 113 53.31 25.50 37.85
CA THR A 113 54.69 25.39 38.34
C THR A 113 55.63 25.07 37.19
N VAL A 114 56.78 25.72 37.15
CA VAL A 114 57.87 25.37 36.24
C VAL A 114 58.97 24.64 37.02
N GLY A 115 59.30 23.40 36.64
CA GLY A 115 60.40 22.66 37.27
C GLY A 115 61.74 23.33 36.99
N MET A 116 62.09 23.50 35.73
CA MET A 116 63.29 24.22 35.31
C MET A 116 62.98 25.22 34.21
N ALA A 117 63.50 26.45 34.31
CA ALA A 117 63.35 27.48 33.30
C ALA A 117 64.71 28.00 32.83
N ALA A 118 64.83 28.26 31.53
CA ALA A 118 65.91 29.04 30.95
C ALA A 118 65.34 30.23 30.17
N THR A 119 65.83 31.43 30.47
CA THR A 119 65.43 32.67 29.79
C THR A 119 66.66 33.47 29.39
N GLY A 120 66.64 34.12 28.23
CA GLY A 120 67.68 35.02 27.75
C GLY A 120 67.14 36.42 27.42
N THR A 121 68.05 37.34 27.09
CA THR A 121 67.69 38.71 26.66
C THR A 121 67.76 38.87 25.15
N ALA A 122 66.91 39.72 24.57
CA ALA A 122 66.82 39.91 23.11
C ALA A 122 68.02 40.60 22.47
N THR A 123 68.90 41.19 23.27
CA THR A 123 70.07 41.95 22.84
C THR A 123 71.32 41.09 22.62
N SER A 124 71.24 39.77 22.82
CA SER A 124 72.38 38.85 22.77
C SER A 124 72.16 37.68 21.82
N THR A 125 73.25 37.12 21.30
CA THR A 125 73.25 35.90 20.47
C THR A 125 72.64 34.73 21.23
N ALA A 126 72.03 33.78 20.52
CA ALA A 126 71.53 32.55 21.11
C ALA A 126 72.65 31.84 21.92
N SER A 127 72.26 31.22 23.03
CA SER A 127 73.16 30.45 23.88
C SER A 127 73.89 29.38 23.07
N THR A 128 75.11 29.03 23.47
CA THR A 128 75.89 27.92 22.92
C THR A 128 76.09 26.77 23.93
N ILE A 129 75.49 26.89 25.11
CA ILE A 129 75.57 25.91 26.21
C ILE A 129 74.16 25.44 26.59
N ASP A 130 74.07 24.28 27.25
CA ASP A 130 72.84 23.86 27.91
C ASP A 130 72.60 24.79 29.12
N ASN A 131 71.63 25.71 29.03
CA ASN A 131 71.32 26.62 30.14
C ASN A 131 70.57 25.90 31.27
N ILE A 132 69.84 24.84 30.93
CA ILE A 132 69.25 23.93 31.92
C ILE A 132 69.54 22.48 31.53
N LEU A 133 69.99 21.68 32.49
CA LEU A 133 70.22 20.24 32.33
C LEU A 133 69.47 19.48 33.42
N ASN A 134 68.67 18.49 33.05
CA ASN A 134 68.11 17.53 33.99
C ASN A 134 68.69 16.13 33.73
N GLU A 135 69.50 15.63 34.66
CA GLU A 135 69.92 14.22 34.71
C GLU A 135 69.16 13.42 35.79
N GLY A 136 68.47 14.11 36.70
CA GLY A 136 67.64 13.52 37.76
C GLY A 136 66.17 13.35 37.36
N THR A 137 65.26 13.48 38.33
CA THR A 137 63.81 13.32 38.10
C THR A 137 63.08 14.64 38.37
N ILE A 138 62.14 15.03 37.52
CA ILE A 138 61.20 16.13 37.76
C ILE A 138 59.79 15.54 37.84
N GLU A 139 59.17 15.55 39.02
CA GLU A 139 57.79 15.12 39.24
C GLU A 139 56.91 16.29 39.67
N LEU A 140 55.95 16.69 38.83
CA LEU A 140 54.99 17.76 39.12
C LEU A 140 53.56 17.18 39.16
N LYS A 141 52.88 17.32 40.29
CA LYS A 141 51.54 16.75 40.54
C LYS A 141 50.40 17.73 40.32
N GLY A 142 50.69 19.01 40.11
CA GLY A 142 49.71 20.05 39.85
C GLY A 142 49.30 20.19 38.38
N LYS A 143 48.29 21.03 38.12
CA LYS A 143 47.80 21.38 36.78
C LYS A 143 48.52 22.60 36.18
N GLN A 144 48.42 22.76 34.86
CA GLN A 144 49.00 23.84 34.06
C GLN A 144 50.52 23.99 34.20
N SER A 145 51.20 22.95 34.66
CA SER A 145 52.62 22.99 35.04
C SER A 145 53.52 22.66 33.85
N ILE A 146 54.76 23.14 33.90
CA ILE A 146 55.78 22.90 32.89
C ILE A 146 56.97 22.18 33.54
N GLY A 147 57.37 21.01 33.03
CA GLY A 147 58.56 20.32 33.54
C GLY A 147 59.83 21.13 33.29
N MET A 148 60.09 21.43 32.02
CA MET A 148 61.22 22.26 31.59
C MET A 148 60.78 23.30 30.55
N TYR A 149 61.26 24.54 30.69
CA TYR A 149 60.96 25.66 29.80
C TYR A 149 62.24 26.29 29.25
N THR A 150 62.28 26.54 27.94
CA THR A 150 63.32 27.34 27.28
C THR A 150 62.70 28.42 26.40
N ASP A 151 63.22 29.63 26.50
CA ASP A 151 62.88 30.71 25.57
C ASP A 151 63.70 30.62 24.26
N LYS A 152 63.46 31.56 23.34
CA LYS A 152 64.10 31.53 22.01
C LYS A 152 65.62 31.76 21.98
N PHE A 153 66.22 32.10 23.12
CA PHE A 153 67.64 32.41 23.21
C PHE A 153 68.43 31.41 24.06
N SER A 154 67.75 30.45 24.67
CA SER A 154 68.34 29.49 25.60
C SER A 154 68.33 28.08 25.03
N GLN A 155 69.19 27.23 25.60
CA GLN A 155 69.18 25.79 25.34
C GLN A 155 68.82 24.99 26.60
N GLY A 156 68.16 23.87 26.41
CA GLY A 156 67.86 22.91 27.47
C GLY A 156 68.22 21.49 27.09
N LYS A 157 68.54 20.67 28.08
CA LYS A 157 68.84 19.25 27.90
C LYS A 157 68.21 18.42 29.00
N ASN A 158 67.59 17.31 28.64
CA ASN A 158 67.12 16.30 29.58
C ASN A 158 67.75 14.96 29.24
N THR A 159 68.35 14.31 30.23
CA THR A 159 68.78 12.91 30.17
C THR A 159 68.15 12.03 31.24
N GLY A 160 67.48 12.64 32.22
CA GLY A 160 66.74 11.94 33.28
C GLY A 160 65.25 11.79 32.96
N SER A 161 64.41 11.82 34.00
CA SER A 161 62.96 11.57 33.89
C SER A 161 62.12 12.83 34.18
N ILE A 162 61.04 13.02 33.44
CA ILE A 162 60.04 14.08 33.66
C ILE A 162 58.66 13.43 33.79
N LYS A 163 57.93 13.71 34.86
CA LYS A 163 56.59 13.17 35.13
C LYS A 163 55.64 14.27 35.57
N LEU A 164 54.60 14.52 34.77
CA LEU A 164 53.53 15.46 35.10
C LEU A 164 52.23 14.67 35.27
N SER A 165 51.78 14.50 36.51
CA SER A 165 50.67 13.60 36.87
C SER A 165 49.34 14.30 37.14
N GLY A 166 49.32 15.64 37.17
CA GLY A 166 48.10 16.40 37.44
C GLY A 166 46.98 16.11 36.43
N VAL A 167 45.75 15.98 36.95
CA VAL A 167 44.51 15.89 36.17
C VAL A 167 43.71 17.19 36.32
N GLY A 168 42.85 17.49 35.35
CA GLY A 168 41.90 18.59 35.52
C GLY A 168 40.78 18.23 36.49
N ASP A 169 40.00 19.22 36.88
CA ASP A 169 38.94 19.06 37.86
C ASP A 169 37.83 18.15 37.30
N THR A 170 37.39 17.15 38.07
CA THR A 170 36.34 16.23 37.64
C THR A 170 34.97 16.87 37.79
N ASP A 171 34.13 16.83 36.75
CA ASP A 171 32.75 17.28 36.84
C ASP A 171 31.86 16.31 37.68
N PRO A 172 30.64 16.72 38.09
CA PRO A 172 29.73 15.83 38.82
C PRO A 172 29.35 14.53 38.09
N SER A 173 29.55 14.47 36.77
CA SER A 173 29.31 13.30 35.94
C SER A 173 30.52 12.37 35.86
N GLY A 174 31.63 12.72 36.50
CA GLY A 174 32.86 11.93 36.51
C GLY A 174 33.81 12.21 35.36
N ASN A 175 33.57 13.23 34.53
CA ASN A 175 34.46 13.58 33.42
C ASN A 175 35.63 14.44 33.93
N ILE A 176 36.84 14.05 33.56
CA ILE A 176 38.07 14.75 33.95
C ILE A 176 38.22 16.03 33.10
N GLY A 177 38.40 17.18 33.74
CA GLY A 177 38.64 18.46 33.09
C GLY A 177 40.04 18.61 32.47
N ASP A 178 40.34 19.81 31.96
CA ASP A 178 41.62 20.12 31.32
C ASP A 178 42.77 20.26 32.34
N ALA A 179 43.87 19.53 32.12
CA ALA A 179 45.07 19.61 32.96
C ALA A 179 46.11 20.61 32.42
N GLU A 180 46.23 20.72 31.09
CA GLU A 180 47.11 21.68 30.39
C GLU A 180 48.59 21.62 30.81
N ASN A 181 49.07 20.44 31.20
CA ASN A 181 50.46 20.23 31.62
C ASN A 181 51.39 20.09 30.42
N ILE A 182 52.62 20.64 30.50
CA ILE A 182 53.62 20.55 29.43
C ILE A 182 54.91 19.95 29.98
N GLY A 183 55.33 18.77 29.51
CA GLY A 183 56.60 18.17 29.94
C GLY A 183 57.79 19.08 29.61
N ILE A 184 57.91 19.44 28.33
CA ILE A 184 58.93 20.36 27.82
C ILE A 184 58.26 21.42 26.95
N SER A 185 58.45 22.69 27.29
CA SER A 185 58.02 23.84 26.49
C SER A 185 59.24 24.52 25.89
N ASN A 186 59.49 24.33 24.60
CA ASN A 186 60.69 24.82 23.93
C ASN A 186 60.38 25.92 22.91
N LYS A 187 61.01 27.08 23.07
CA LYS A 187 61.06 28.14 22.03
C LYS A 187 62.46 28.33 21.43
N GLY A 188 63.49 27.74 22.02
CA GLY A 188 64.89 27.88 21.66
C GLY A 188 65.47 26.59 21.09
N LYS A 189 66.50 26.04 21.73
CA LYS A 189 67.07 24.72 21.38
C LYS A 189 66.90 23.74 22.52
N PHE A 190 66.52 22.50 22.24
CA PHE A 190 66.36 21.47 23.28
C PHE A 190 66.91 20.12 22.82
N THR A 191 67.56 19.38 23.73
CA THR A 191 67.94 17.98 23.52
C THR A 191 67.24 17.08 24.52
N PHE A 192 66.48 16.08 24.07
CA PHE A 192 65.73 15.17 24.94
C PHE A 192 66.17 13.72 24.75
N LEU A 193 66.51 13.05 25.86
CA LEU A 193 66.59 11.61 26.01
C LEU A 193 66.13 11.23 27.44
N GLY A 194 65.82 9.95 27.67
CA GLY A 194 65.26 9.47 28.94
C GLY A 194 63.74 9.28 28.89
N ASP A 195 63.06 9.46 30.02
CA ASP A 195 61.62 9.18 30.17
C ASP A 195 60.81 10.47 30.36
N LEU A 196 59.70 10.60 29.64
CA LEU A 196 58.74 11.68 29.81
C LEU A 196 57.33 11.10 29.95
N GLU A 197 56.64 11.40 31.04
CA GLU A 197 55.24 11.05 31.25
C GLU A 197 54.41 12.31 31.48
N VAL A 198 53.31 12.44 30.74
CA VAL A 198 52.36 13.54 30.89
C VAL A 198 50.92 13.00 30.96
N ASN A 199 50.10 13.63 31.79
CA ASN A 199 48.72 13.25 32.03
C ASN A 199 47.75 14.41 31.80
N GLY A 200 46.56 14.08 31.30
CA GLY A 200 45.38 14.94 31.26
C GLY A 200 45.14 15.67 29.93
N LYS A 201 43.90 16.09 29.73
CA LYS A 201 43.44 16.76 28.52
C LYS A 201 44.15 18.10 28.31
N LYS A 202 44.40 18.44 27.03
CA LYS A 202 45.21 19.59 26.59
C LYS A 202 46.66 19.61 27.08
N SER A 203 47.13 18.55 27.73
CA SER A 203 48.53 18.43 28.10
C SER A 203 49.38 18.00 26.89
N SER A 204 50.67 18.34 26.90
CA SER A 204 51.64 17.97 25.86
C SER A 204 52.92 17.43 26.49
N GLY A 205 53.48 16.36 25.92
CA GLY A 205 54.78 15.86 26.36
C GLY A 205 55.87 16.87 26.02
N ILE A 206 56.00 17.16 24.72
CA ILE A 206 56.85 18.23 24.20
C ILE A 206 56.00 19.20 23.39
N TYR A 207 55.94 20.45 23.83
CA TYR A 207 55.41 21.57 23.06
C TYR A 207 56.56 22.40 22.48
N ASN A 208 56.70 22.42 21.16
CA ASN A 208 57.84 22.98 20.46
C ASN A 208 57.43 24.13 19.52
N THR A 209 58.09 25.27 19.70
CA THR A 209 58.08 26.43 18.79
C THR A 209 59.49 26.85 18.38
N GLY A 210 60.50 26.07 18.79
CA GLY A 210 61.91 26.22 18.42
C GLY A 210 62.47 24.95 17.80
N THR A 211 63.67 24.53 18.21
CA THR A 211 64.35 23.34 17.68
C THR A 211 64.54 22.30 18.78
N THR A 212 63.98 21.10 18.63
CA THR A 212 64.16 19.98 19.56
C THR A 212 64.83 18.81 18.84
N THR A 213 65.88 18.26 19.42
CA THR A 213 66.52 17.01 18.99
C THR A 213 66.22 15.92 20.02
N ILE A 214 65.67 14.80 19.59
CA ILE A 214 65.48 13.60 20.40
C ILE A 214 66.64 12.65 20.14
N GLU A 215 67.33 12.28 21.21
CA GLU A 215 68.49 11.40 21.20
C GLU A 215 68.19 10.13 22.01
N VAL A 216 69.15 9.22 22.07
CA VAL A 216 69.14 8.06 22.96
C VAL A 216 70.51 7.87 23.58
N GLY A 217 70.56 7.26 24.76
CA GLY A 217 71.82 6.94 25.42
C GLY A 217 72.71 6.02 24.57
N ALA A 218 74.01 6.01 24.89
CA ALA A 218 75.02 5.32 24.12
C ALA A 218 74.92 3.79 24.20
N ASN A 219 74.22 3.21 25.19
CA ASN A 219 74.15 1.76 25.34
C ASN A 219 73.19 1.15 24.31
N PRO A 220 73.46 -0.10 23.85
CA PRO A 220 72.58 -0.79 22.91
C PRO A 220 71.13 -0.93 23.38
N THR A 221 70.91 -1.05 24.70
CA THR A 221 69.60 -1.24 25.34
C THR A 221 68.89 0.04 25.71
N ASP A 222 69.55 1.20 25.61
CA ASP A 222 68.95 2.48 25.99
C ASP A 222 67.74 2.79 25.10
N LYS A 223 66.72 3.38 25.71
CA LYS A 223 65.47 3.81 25.07
C LYS A 223 65.14 5.23 25.52
N THR A 224 64.44 5.94 24.66
CA THR A 224 63.85 7.24 24.98
C THR A 224 62.34 7.07 24.92
N ASN A 225 61.65 7.31 26.03
CA ASN A 225 60.23 7.00 26.16
C ASN A 225 59.43 8.28 26.39
N ILE A 226 58.33 8.43 25.66
CA ILE A 226 57.34 9.49 25.86
C ILE A 226 55.99 8.81 26.07
N LYS A 227 55.38 9.01 27.24
CA LYS A 227 54.06 8.49 27.59
C LYS A 227 53.10 9.66 27.80
N ALA A 228 51.99 9.65 27.09
CA ALA A 228 50.89 10.59 27.25
C ALA A 228 49.63 9.84 27.66
N THR A 229 48.88 10.35 28.63
CA THR A 229 47.68 9.68 29.17
C THR A 229 46.49 10.63 29.30
N ASN A 230 45.27 10.07 29.26
CA ASN A 230 44.01 10.78 29.53
C ASN A 230 43.81 12.07 28.71
N GLY A 231 43.97 12.00 27.38
CA GLY A 231 43.74 13.14 26.49
C GLY A 231 44.98 13.93 26.09
N ALA A 232 46.14 13.60 26.66
CA ALA A 232 47.39 14.31 26.38
C ALA A 232 47.98 13.99 25.00
N THR A 233 48.74 14.94 24.45
CA THR A 233 49.49 14.80 23.21
C THR A 233 50.96 14.47 23.52
N GLY A 234 51.58 13.52 22.82
CA GLY A 234 52.99 13.18 23.02
C GLY A 234 53.92 14.30 22.56
N LEU A 235 53.91 14.60 21.26
CA LEU A 235 54.70 15.63 20.62
C LEU A 235 53.80 16.64 19.90
N TYR A 236 54.04 17.93 20.12
CA TYR A 236 53.32 19.02 19.48
C TYR A 236 54.30 20.08 18.97
N SER A 237 54.39 20.26 17.65
CA SER A 237 55.22 21.29 17.01
C SER A 237 54.36 22.34 16.32
N LYS A 238 54.62 23.63 16.60
CA LYS A 238 53.87 24.75 16.03
C LYS A 238 54.80 25.86 15.56
N GLY A 239 54.48 26.48 14.43
CA GLY A 239 55.10 27.73 13.98
C GLY A 239 56.23 27.54 12.96
N ALA A 240 56.44 28.57 12.14
CA ALA A 240 57.51 28.60 11.16
C ALA A 240 58.90 28.49 11.82
N GLY A 241 59.73 27.58 11.29
CA GLY A 241 61.06 27.30 11.84
C GLY A 241 61.07 26.36 13.05
N SER A 242 59.90 25.89 13.51
CA SER A 242 59.78 24.92 14.58
C SER A 242 60.05 23.50 14.09
N THR A 243 61.06 22.82 14.65
CA THR A 243 61.46 21.47 14.24
C THR A 243 61.65 20.53 15.41
N ILE A 244 61.07 19.32 15.34
CA ILE A 244 61.43 18.19 16.20
C ILE A 244 62.08 17.11 15.33
N THR A 245 63.31 16.69 15.64
CA THR A 245 64.03 15.64 14.89
C THR A 245 64.51 14.56 15.83
N SER A 246 64.35 13.28 15.48
CA SER A 246 64.86 12.15 16.26
C SER A 246 66.04 11.46 15.58
N ASN A 247 67.13 11.28 16.33
CA ASN A 247 68.28 10.44 15.98
C ASN A 247 68.22 9.06 16.67
N ALA A 248 67.21 8.81 17.50
CA ALA A 248 67.08 7.57 18.29
C ALA A 248 66.60 6.35 17.48
N GLY A 249 66.03 6.56 16.28
CA GLY A 249 65.48 5.47 15.46
C GLY A 249 64.44 4.63 16.22
N ASN A 250 64.54 3.31 16.12
CA ASN A 250 63.68 2.32 16.81
C ASN A 250 63.90 2.22 18.33
N LYS A 251 64.67 3.15 18.90
CA LYS A 251 64.82 3.32 20.35
C LYS A 251 63.96 4.45 20.91
N LEU A 252 63.30 5.24 20.06
CA LEU A 252 62.25 6.17 20.49
C LEU A 252 60.91 5.43 20.59
N ASN A 253 60.31 5.44 21.78
CA ASN A 253 58.98 4.92 22.02
C ASN A 253 58.03 6.07 22.40
N ILE A 254 56.92 6.21 21.68
CA ILE A 254 55.86 7.17 22.00
C ILE A 254 54.58 6.38 22.26
N THR A 255 54.06 6.45 23.48
CA THR A 255 52.86 5.74 23.91
C THR A 255 51.78 6.74 24.31
N VAL A 256 50.59 6.61 23.76
CA VAL A 256 49.40 7.38 24.12
C VAL A 256 48.30 6.45 24.62
N GLU A 257 47.81 6.69 25.82
CA GLU A 257 46.68 5.98 26.42
C GLU A 257 45.58 7.00 26.75
N ALA A 258 44.66 7.22 25.83
CA ALA A 258 43.63 8.26 25.92
C ALA A 258 42.63 8.08 27.08
N GLY A 259 42.54 6.87 27.65
CA GLY A 259 41.62 6.55 28.74
C GLY A 259 40.15 6.73 28.33
N THR A 260 39.37 7.37 29.19
CA THR A 260 37.95 7.67 28.97
C THR A 260 37.71 8.90 28.10
N THR A 261 38.71 9.79 27.96
CA THR A 261 38.57 11.03 27.18
C THR A 261 38.40 10.77 25.69
N LYS A 262 38.97 9.66 25.19
CA LYS A 262 39.08 9.32 23.76
C LYS A 262 39.75 10.41 22.92
N GLU A 263 40.49 11.30 23.56
CA GLU A 263 41.26 12.38 22.96
C GLU A 263 42.77 12.10 23.13
N GLY A 264 43.60 12.84 22.41
CA GLY A 264 45.05 12.68 22.43
C GLY A 264 45.62 12.17 21.11
N LEU A 265 46.88 12.53 20.88
CA LEU A 265 47.63 12.32 19.64
C LEU A 265 49.07 11.94 20.02
N ALA A 266 49.71 10.99 19.33
CA ALA A 266 51.14 10.74 19.56
C ALA A 266 51.98 11.90 19.03
N VAL A 267 51.64 12.37 17.83
CA VAL A 267 52.37 13.41 17.12
C VAL A 267 51.38 14.38 16.48
N TYR A 268 51.53 15.66 16.78
CA TYR A 268 50.70 16.73 16.26
C TYR A 268 51.58 17.88 15.74
N ALA A 269 51.26 18.40 14.56
CA ALA A 269 51.89 19.59 14.03
C ALA A 269 50.88 20.51 13.35
N GLU A 270 51.09 21.82 13.48
CA GLU A 270 50.30 22.86 12.79
C GLU A 270 51.15 24.10 12.49
N ASP A 271 50.60 25.06 11.74
CA ASP A 271 51.22 26.35 11.44
C ASP A 271 52.70 26.25 11.01
N LYS A 272 53.00 25.41 10.00
CA LYS A 272 54.34 25.17 9.44
C LYS A 272 55.32 24.42 10.34
N GLY A 273 54.88 23.88 11.47
CA GLY A 273 55.68 23.01 12.32
C GLY A 273 56.18 21.76 11.56
N GLN A 274 57.43 21.36 11.84
CA GLN A 274 58.05 20.18 11.22
C GLN A 274 58.41 19.15 12.29
N ILE A 275 58.13 17.87 12.03
CA ILE A 275 58.51 16.74 12.90
C ILE A 275 59.07 15.61 12.04
N THR A 276 60.25 15.08 12.40
CA THR A 276 60.91 13.95 11.70
C THR A 276 61.30 12.87 12.70
N LEU A 277 60.66 11.71 12.64
CA LEU A 277 60.80 10.60 13.59
C LEU A 277 61.05 9.28 12.85
N HIS A 278 62.14 9.21 12.08
CA HIS A 278 62.46 8.01 11.31
C HIS A 278 62.65 6.78 12.21
N ASN A 279 62.05 5.67 11.81
CA ASN A 279 62.11 4.38 12.50
C ASN A 279 61.58 4.35 13.94
N ALA A 280 60.85 5.37 14.40
CA ALA A 280 60.32 5.41 15.77
C ALA A 280 59.22 4.36 16.02
N ASN A 281 59.03 3.94 17.28
CA ASN A 281 57.90 3.10 17.69
C ASN A 281 56.81 3.97 18.31
N ILE A 282 55.61 3.96 17.72
CA ILE A 282 54.47 4.75 18.17
C ILE A 282 53.32 3.80 18.49
N ASN A 283 52.73 3.94 19.68
CA ASN A 283 51.59 3.14 20.13
C ASN A 283 50.50 4.06 20.69
N VAL A 284 49.28 3.96 20.15
CA VAL A 284 48.17 4.85 20.51
C VAL A 284 46.93 4.00 20.77
N VAL A 285 46.35 4.15 21.96
CA VAL A 285 45.14 3.45 22.41
C VAL A 285 44.07 4.47 22.80
N GLY A 286 42.93 4.41 22.12
CA GLY A 286 41.75 5.24 22.31
C GLY A 286 41.87 6.68 21.81
N GLY A 287 43.00 7.10 21.23
CA GLY A 287 43.22 8.48 20.78
C GLY A 287 42.40 8.88 19.55
N SER A 288 42.16 10.18 19.39
CA SER A 288 41.40 10.74 18.25
C SER A 288 42.08 10.50 16.89
N ALA A 289 43.42 10.51 16.89
CA ALA A 289 44.23 10.02 15.79
C ALA A 289 45.59 9.52 16.32
N GLY A 290 46.28 8.71 15.52
CA GLY A 290 47.67 8.36 15.82
C GLY A 290 48.57 9.59 15.67
N VAL A 291 48.53 10.18 14.48
CA VAL A 291 49.25 11.41 14.13
C VAL A 291 48.37 12.37 13.33
N ALA A 292 48.58 13.67 13.51
CA ALA A 292 47.78 14.69 12.82
C ALA A 292 48.59 15.91 12.37
N ALA A 293 48.38 16.37 11.15
CA ALA A 293 49.02 17.54 10.57
C ALA A 293 47.99 18.52 9.99
N TYR A 294 48.10 19.80 10.35
CA TYR A 294 47.21 20.87 9.92
C TYR A 294 47.99 22.03 9.28
N ASP A 295 47.34 22.79 8.41
CA ASP A 295 47.86 23.98 7.74
C ASP A 295 48.94 23.73 6.68
N THR A 296 48.98 24.63 5.71
CA THR A 296 49.97 24.62 4.63
C THR A 296 51.39 24.80 5.16
N GLY A 297 52.30 23.94 4.69
CA GLY A 297 53.71 23.99 5.03
C GLY A 297 54.07 23.21 6.28
N THR A 298 53.11 22.65 7.01
CA THR A 298 53.34 21.70 8.12
C THR A 298 53.76 20.34 7.59
N LYS A 299 54.65 19.63 8.29
CA LYS A 299 55.13 18.31 7.90
C LYS A 299 55.39 17.39 9.09
N ILE A 300 54.94 16.14 9.01
CA ILE A 300 55.33 15.04 9.87
C ILE A 300 55.95 13.93 9.00
N ASP A 301 57.18 13.52 9.27
CA ASP A 301 57.92 12.50 8.52
C ASP A 301 58.22 11.29 9.40
N LEU A 302 57.53 10.19 9.15
CA LEU A 302 57.59 8.93 9.90
C LEU A 302 58.15 7.80 9.04
N THR A 303 59.06 8.13 8.12
CA THR A 303 59.67 7.12 7.25
C THR A 303 60.29 5.98 8.08
N GLY A 304 59.91 4.73 7.78
CA GLY A 304 60.38 3.53 8.48
C GLY A 304 59.79 3.30 9.89
N ALA A 305 58.90 4.17 10.38
CA ALA A 305 58.35 4.07 11.72
C ALA A 305 57.35 2.91 11.88
N THR A 306 57.21 2.40 13.10
CA THR A 306 56.12 1.51 13.49
C THR A 306 55.01 2.32 14.16
N LEU A 307 53.76 2.23 13.69
CA LEU A 307 52.60 2.92 14.27
C LEU A 307 51.48 1.91 14.59
N LYS A 308 51.24 1.66 15.87
CA LYS A 308 50.11 0.87 16.35
C LYS A 308 48.99 1.81 16.79
N TYR A 309 47.84 1.71 16.16
CA TYR A 309 46.68 2.54 16.46
C TYR A 309 45.45 1.68 16.74
N ASP A 310 44.98 1.75 17.98
CA ASP A 310 43.73 1.15 18.46
C ASP A 310 42.76 2.26 18.84
N GLY A 311 41.77 2.54 17.99
CA GLY A 311 40.85 3.65 18.19
C GLY A 311 39.70 3.68 17.18
N ASN A 312 38.89 4.73 17.26
CA ASN A 312 37.75 4.95 16.36
C ASN A 312 38.01 6.04 15.31
N GLY A 313 39.19 6.67 15.33
CA GLY A 313 39.56 7.75 14.42
C GLY A 313 40.59 7.31 13.40
N TYR A 314 41.55 8.19 13.09
CA TYR A 314 42.52 7.98 12.02
C TYR A 314 43.91 7.62 12.55
N ALA A 315 44.58 6.63 11.99
CA ALA A 315 46.00 6.41 12.28
C ALA A 315 46.84 7.61 11.82
N ALA A 316 46.56 8.14 10.63
CA ALA A 316 47.12 9.39 10.12
C ALA A 316 46.02 10.32 9.59
N TYR A 317 45.93 11.52 10.17
CA TYR A 317 44.96 12.54 9.81
C TYR A 317 45.63 13.80 9.23
N SER A 318 45.11 14.29 8.11
CA SER A 318 45.47 15.58 7.55
C SER A 318 44.20 16.37 7.24
N ASP A 319 44.27 17.69 7.42
CA ASP A 319 43.25 18.64 6.97
C ASP A 319 43.22 18.84 5.44
N GLY A 320 44.08 18.13 4.70
CA GLY A 320 44.28 18.27 3.26
C GLY A 320 45.44 19.19 2.88
N ASN A 321 46.01 19.92 3.84
CA ASN A 321 47.13 20.85 3.65
C ASN A 321 48.40 20.41 4.37
N GLY A 322 48.28 19.94 5.62
CA GLY A 322 49.40 19.47 6.44
C GLY A 322 49.92 18.12 5.96
N GLN A 323 51.22 18.01 5.71
CA GLN A 323 51.80 16.81 5.10
C GLN A 323 52.17 15.74 6.14
N ILE A 324 51.88 14.47 5.85
CA ILE A 324 52.35 13.31 6.62
C ILE A 324 53.03 12.33 5.67
N ILE A 325 54.23 11.86 6.01
CA ILE A 325 54.98 10.86 5.23
C ILE A 325 55.08 9.56 6.02
N LEU A 326 54.61 8.46 5.41
CA LEU A 326 54.56 7.10 5.97
C LEU A 326 55.34 6.10 5.11
N ASN A 327 56.34 6.56 4.36
CA ASN A 327 57.13 5.70 3.48
C ASN A 327 57.84 4.60 4.28
N ASN A 328 57.78 3.34 3.82
CA ASN A 328 58.33 2.17 4.50
C ASN A 328 57.85 1.99 5.96
N ALA A 329 56.73 2.61 6.35
CA ALA A 329 56.20 2.47 7.70
C ALA A 329 55.46 1.14 7.87
N ASP A 330 55.54 0.58 9.08
CA ASP A 330 54.79 -0.61 9.52
C ASP A 330 53.66 -0.19 10.46
N ILE A 331 52.41 -0.40 10.06
CA ILE A 331 51.24 0.11 10.77
C ILE A 331 50.37 -1.04 11.27
N GLU A 332 49.89 -0.97 12.51
CA GLU A 332 48.88 -1.89 13.04
C GLU A 332 47.56 -1.13 13.28
N LEU A 333 46.46 -1.63 12.73
CA LEU A 333 45.13 -1.06 12.93
C LEU A 333 44.25 -1.98 13.78
N ARG A 334 43.69 -1.43 14.84
CA ARG A 334 42.81 -2.10 15.82
C ARG A 334 41.55 -1.25 16.07
N GLY A 335 40.58 -1.77 16.82
CA GLY A 335 39.33 -1.07 17.10
C GLY A 335 38.51 -0.83 15.83
N LYS A 336 38.04 0.41 15.63
CA LYS A 336 37.32 0.87 14.43
C LYS A 336 38.16 1.86 13.61
N ALA A 337 39.47 1.66 13.61
CA ALA A 337 40.40 2.61 13.03
C ALA A 337 40.21 2.79 11.52
N THR A 338 40.54 3.99 11.06
CA THR A 338 40.79 4.29 9.65
C THR A 338 42.28 4.57 9.45
N LEU A 339 42.93 4.06 8.39
CA LEU A 339 44.34 4.40 8.13
C LEU A 339 44.49 5.90 7.85
N MET A 340 43.78 6.35 6.83
CA MET A 340 43.91 7.69 6.27
C MET A 340 42.69 8.06 5.40
N ASN A 341 42.53 9.35 5.17
CA ASN A 341 41.58 9.91 4.21
C ASN A 341 42.32 10.57 3.04
N ILE A 342 41.88 10.29 1.81
CA ILE A 342 42.48 10.81 0.58
C ILE A 342 41.37 11.44 -0.29
N ASP A 343 41.63 12.63 -0.83
CA ASP A 343 40.88 13.14 -1.98
C ASP A 343 41.56 12.65 -3.26
N TRP A 344 40.87 11.79 -4.01
CA TRP A 344 41.43 11.17 -5.21
C TRP A 344 41.62 12.15 -6.35
N SER A 345 40.80 13.21 -6.40
CA SER A 345 40.87 14.26 -7.43
C SER A 345 42.15 15.11 -7.32
N VAL A 346 42.79 15.10 -6.15
CA VAL A 346 44.10 15.75 -5.93
C VAL A 346 45.21 14.90 -6.57
N PRO A 347 46.07 15.48 -7.44
CA PRO A 347 47.20 14.77 -8.04
C PRO A 347 48.11 14.12 -6.99
N ALA A 348 48.60 12.92 -7.25
CA ALA A 348 49.36 12.12 -6.29
C ALA A 348 50.55 12.87 -5.63
N ALA A 349 51.26 13.72 -6.39
CA ALA A 349 52.37 14.53 -5.88
C ALA A 349 51.97 15.55 -4.79
N ASN A 350 50.70 15.97 -4.81
CA ASN A 350 50.13 17.03 -3.97
C ASN A 350 49.27 16.48 -2.83
N ARG A 351 49.03 15.17 -2.76
CA ARG A 351 48.29 14.56 -1.65
C ARG A 351 49.05 14.78 -0.34
N ALA A 352 48.32 15.18 0.68
CA ALA A 352 48.89 15.57 1.96
C ALA A 352 49.52 14.37 2.70
N ILE A 353 48.89 13.18 2.61
CA ILE A 353 49.45 11.95 3.15
C ILE A 353 50.19 11.20 2.02
N LYS A 354 51.46 10.89 2.26
CA LYS A 354 52.36 10.22 1.32
C LYS A 354 52.76 8.86 1.83
N THR A 355 52.59 7.85 0.99
CA THR A 355 52.85 6.44 1.28
C THR A 355 53.66 5.83 0.14
N SER A 356 54.55 4.91 0.49
CA SER A 356 55.38 4.15 -0.46
C SER A 356 55.93 2.95 0.28
N ALA A 357 55.60 1.74 -0.17
CA ALA A 357 55.91 0.50 0.54
C ALA A 357 55.48 0.53 2.02
N THR A 358 54.34 1.18 2.29
CA THR A 358 53.72 1.23 3.63
C THR A 358 52.99 -0.08 3.87
N ASN A 359 53.39 -0.81 4.90
CA ASN A 359 52.82 -2.10 5.26
C ASN A 359 51.85 -1.92 6.43
N VAL A 360 50.64 -2.47 6.32
CA VAL A 360 49.57 -2.30 7.32
C VAL A 360 49.01 -3.67 7.69
N THR A 361 49.06 -4.01 8.97
CA THR A 361 48.47 -5.25 9.52
C THR A 361 47.21 -4.92 10.31
N VAL A 362 46.10 -5.56 9.97
CA VAL A 362 44.78 -5.26 10.55
C VAL A 362 44.37 -6.33 11.56
N PHE A 363 44.06 -5.93 12.78
CA PHE A 363 43.68 -6.82 13.90
C PHE A 363 42.23 -6.61 14.35
N SER A 364 41.36 -6.09 13.47
CA SER A 364 39.93 -5.93 13.72
C SER A 364 39.15 -5.96 12.40
N ASN A 365 37.98 -6.61 12.39
CA ASN A 365 37.09 -6.62 11.23
C ASN A 365 36.26 -5.33 11.07
N ASP A 366 36.26 -4.45 12.09
CA ASP A 366 35.56 -3.16 12.04
C ASP A 366 36.42 -2.03 11.44
N VAL A 367 37.67 -2.33 11.06
CA VAL A 367 38.58 -1.37 10.43
C VAL A 367 38.11 -1.02 9.03
N VAL A 368 38.30 0.25 8.68
CA VAL A 368 38.29 0.73 7.29
C VAL A 368 39.73 1.07 6.92
N GLY A 369 40.25 0.51 5.84
CA GLY A 369 41.61 0.82 5.38
C GLY A 369 41.69 2.31 5.00
N ILE A 370 41.21 2.65 3.81
CA ILE A 370 41.43 3.96 3.21
C ILE A 370 40.08 4.60 2.89
N ASN A 371 39.85 5.81 3.39
CA ASN A 371 38.73 6.63 2.94
C ASN A 371 39.14 7.41 1.68
N ILE A 372 38.29 7.38 0.67
CA ILE A 372 38.51 8.06 -0.60
C ILE A 372 37.32 8.99 -0.88
N ASN A 373 37.60 10.28 -1.02
CA ASN A 373 36.63 11.25 -1.55
C ASN A 373 36.89 11.48 -3.03
N ASN A 374 35.83 11.75 -3.80
CA ASN A 374 35.91 12.23 -5.19
C ASN A 374 36.73 11.29 -6.09
N LEU A 375 36.41 9.98 -6.07
CA LEU A 375 37.15 8.93 -6.79
C LEU A 375 37.26 9.18 -8.31
N GLY A 376 36.31 9.91 -8.88
CA GLY A 376 36.11 9.96 -10.33
C GLY A 376 35.57 8.63 -10.86
N THR A 377 35.86 8.31 -12.12
CA THR A 377 35.39 7.07 -12.76
C THR A 377 36.41 5.95 -12.62
N GLN A 378 35.98 4.79 -12.14
CA GLN A 378 36.77 3.57 -12.04
C GLN A 378 35.98 2.37 -12.56
N ASN A 379 36.72 1.34 -12.96
CA ASN A 379 36.16 0.03 -13.26
C ASN A 379 36.25 -0.86 -12.02
N VAL A 380 35.29 -1.75 -11.83
CA VAL A 380 35.31 -2.77 -10.76
C VAL A 380 36.60 -3.59 -10.82
N SER A 381 37.06 -3.95 -12.01
CA SER A 381 38.32 -4.68 -12.23
C SER A 381 39.58 -3.96 -11.71
N ASN A 382 39.53 -2.63 -11.56
CA ASN A 382 40.68 -1.81 -11.17
C ASN A 382 40.66 -1.36 -9.71
N LEU A 383 39.55 -1.55 -8.98
CA LEU A 383 39.39 -1.03 -7.62
C LEU A 383 40.43 -1.57 -6.63
N SER A 384 40.75 -2.87 -6.72
CA SER A 384 41.74 -3.50 -5.84
C SER A 384 43.16 -2.99 -6.07
N ALA A 385 43.45 -2.37 -7.22
CA ALA A 385 44.75 -1.81 -7.54
C ALA A 385 44.97 -0.41 -6.92
N ILE A 386 43.93 0.25 -6.41
CA ILE A 386 44.02 1.59 -5.82
C ILE A 386 45.01 1.62 -4.65
N LYS A 387 44.95 0.65 -3.73
CA LYS A 387 45.90 0.54 -2.61
C LYS A 387 47.35 0.43 -3.08
N ASN A 388 47.59 -0.33 -4.15
CA ASN A 388 48.93 -0.51 -4.72
C ASN A 388 49.44 0.79 -5.35
N SER A 389 48.57 1.54 -6.02
CA SER A 389 48.92 2.86 -6.57
C SER A 389 49.19 3.92 -5.50
N LEU A 390 48.67 3.72 -4.29
CA LEU A 390 49.01 4.48 -3.09
C LEU A 390 50.28 3.94 -2.41
N GLY A 391 50.86 2.84 -2.86
CA GLY A 391 52.02 2.22 -2.20
C GLY A 391 51.69 1.64 -0.82
N VAL A 392 50.44 1.23 -0.59
CA VAL A 392 49.94 0.63 0.66
C VAL A 392 49.63 -0.84 0.46
N VAL A 393 50.10 -1.69 1.37
CA VAL A 393 49.72 -3.11 1.46
C VAL A 393 48.92 -3.32 2.73
N LEU A 394 47.66 -3.74 2.59
CA LEU A 394 46.77 -4.10 3.70
C LEU A 394 46.79 -5.62 3.88
N ASN A 395 47.24 -6.09 5.05
CA ASN A 395 47.37 -7.51 5.40
C ASN A 395 46.44 -7.85 6.57
N PRO A 396 45.69 -8.97 6.51
CA PRO A 396 44.95 -9.46 7.67
C PRO A 396 45.92 -9.97 8.74
N GLY A 397 45.78 -9.45 9.96
CA GLY A 397 46.48 -9.94 11.15
C GLY A 397 45.85 -11.22 11.70
N THR A 398 46.65 -12.01 12.41
CA THR A 398 46.20 -13.20 13.13
C THR A 398 46.56 -13.09 14.61
N GLU A 399 45.56 -13.16 15.48
CA GLU A 399 45.73 -13.08 16.93
C GLU A 399 44.75 -14.04 17.60
N GLY A 400 45.22 -14.80 18.61
CA GLY A 400 44.36 -15.74 19.34
C GLY A 400 43.72 -16.85 18.48
N GLY A 401 44.29 -17.18 17.31
CA GLY A 401 43.72 -18.14 16.36
C GLY A 401 42.63 -17.57 15.43
N GLN A 402 42.28 -16.29 15.57
CA GLN A 402 41.39 -15.58 14.66
C GLN A 402 42.21 -14.77 13.64
N THR A 403 41.87 -14.91 12.36
CA THR A 403 42.37 -14.02 11.30
C THR A 403 41.33 -12.95 11.00
N PHE A 404 41.75 -11.68 11.03
CA PHE A 404 40.87 -10.53 10.78
C PHE A 404 40.90 -10.17 9.30
N ASN A 405 40.15 -10.93 8.50
CA ASN A 405 40.10 -10.76 7.04
C ASN A 405 38.75 -10.23 6.53
N LYS A 406 37.90 -9.66 7.39
CA LYS A 406 36.58 -9.12 6.99
C LYS A 406 36.48 -7.59 7.04
N PHE A 407 37.56 -6.91 7.40
CA PHE A 407 37.65 -5.45 7.34
C PHE A 407 37.44 -4.91 5.92
N LYS A 408 37.03 -3.65 5.85
CA LYS A 408 36.83 -2.93 4.59
C LYS A 408 38.14 -2.29 4.18
N GLU A 409 38.55 -2.47 2.93
CA GLU A 409 39.80 -1.89 2.44
C GLU A 409 39.61 -0.46 1.97
N LEU A 410 38.45 -0.16 1.35
CA LEU A 410 38.11 1.15 0.84
C LEU A 410 36.74 1.59 1.36
N ALA A 411 36.62 2.84 1.78
CA ALA A 411 35.35 3.54 1.88
C ALA A 411 35.34 4.71 0.92
N ILE A 412 34.37 4.76 0.02
CA ILE A 412 34.34 5.68 -1.11
C ILE A 412 33.12 6.60 -0.96
N ASP A 413 33.36 7.89 -1.04
CA ASP A 413 32.35 8.94 -1.03
C ASP A 413 32.51 9.81 -2.29
N ASP A 414 31.50 9.75 -3.17
CA ASP A 414 31.51 10.30 -4.54
C ASP A 414 32.44 9.57 -5.53
N GLY A 415 31.84 9.01 -6.58
CA GLY A 415 32.55 8.29 -7.63
C GLY A 415 31.61 7.61 -8.62
N THR A 416 32.14 7.23 -9.79
CA THR A 416 31.46 6.40 -10.78
C THR A 416 32.15 5.05 -10.89
N ILE A 417 31.41 3.96 -10.74
CA ILE A 417 31.93 2.60 -10.82
C ILE A 417 31.30 1.88 -12.01
N ASN A 418 32.11 1.50 -12.98
CA ASN A 418 31.68 0.67 -14.11
C ASN A 418 31.92 -0.80 -13.78
N PHE A 419 30.87 -1.61 -13.86
CA PHE A 419 30.96 -3.06 -13.88
C PHE A 419 31.35 -3.48 -15.29
N ASP A 420 32.64 -3.50 -15.56
CA ASP A 420 33.25 -3.80 -16.85
C ASP A 420 33.49 -5.29 -17.09
N VAL A 421 33.23 -6.11 -16.07
CA VAL A 421 33.28 -7.57 -16.11
C VAL A 421 32.05 -8.14 -15.41
N ALA A 422 31.69 -9.37 -15.74
CA ALA A 422 30.63 -10.06 -15.00
C ALA A 422 31.05 -10.21 -13.53
N THR A 423 30.11 -10.07 -12.61
CA THR A 423 30.39 -10.08 -11.17
C THR A 423 29.35 -10.89 -10.42
N ASP A 424 29.81 -11.64 -9.42
CA ASP A 424 28.94 -12.35 -8.49
C ASP A 424 29.29 -11.97 -7.05
N LYS A 425 28.28 -11.55 -6.29
CA LYS A 425 28.36 -11.13 -4.88
C LYS A 425 28.78 -12.28 -3.95
N ASN A 426 28.70 -13.54 -4.39
CA ASN A 426 29.16 -14.70 -3.64
C ASN A 426 30.64 -15.07 -3.90
N GLU A 427 31.29 -14.46 -4.90
CA GLU A 427 32.70 -14.74 -5.22
C GLU A 427 33.66 -14.39 -4.08
N GLY A 428 34.85 -14.98 -4.10
CA GLY A 428 35.91 -14.68 -3.13
C GLY A 428 36.45 -13.25 -3.28
N ASP A 429 36.94 -12.67 -2.18
CA ASP A 429 37.30 -11.25 -2.03
C ASP A 429 38.45 -10.79 -2.95
N SER A 430 39.12 -11.70 -3.65
CA SER A 430 40.18 -11.42 -4.62
C SER A 430 39.69 -11.23 -6.05
N THR A 431 38.45 -11.62 -6.36
CA THR A 431 37.84 -11.33 -7.67
C THR A 431 37.36 -9.88 -7.72
N PRO A 432 37.17 -9.29 -8.91
CA PRO A 432 36.64 -7.93 -9.02
C PRO A 432 35.29 -7.74 -8.29
N GLY A 433 34.35 -8.68 -8.47
CA GLY A 433 33.03 -8.64 -7.82
C GLY A 433 33.11 -8.84 -6.32
N GLY A 434 33.81 -9.89 -5.87
CA GLY A 434 34.01 -10.17 -4.45
C GLY A 434 34.70 -9.02 -3.71
N PHE A 435 35.72 -8.41 -4.31
CA PHE A 435 36.38 -7.24 -3.75
C PHE A 435 35.41 -6.07 -3.58
N PHE A 436 34.66 -5.70 -4.64
CA PHE A 436 33.71 -4.59 -4.57
C PHE A 436 32.68 -4.81 -3.46
N PHE A 437 32.02 -5.97 -3.41
CA PHE A 437 30.94 -6.18 -2.46
C PHE A 437 31.41 -6.43 -1.01
N LYS A 438 32.56 -7.08 -0.81
CA LYS A 438 33.02 -7.46 0.53
C LYS A 438 34.03 -6.49 1.12
N LYS A 439 34.81 -5.79 0.30
CA LYS A 439 35.92 -4.92 0.74
C LYS A 439 35.69 -3.44 0.54
N VAL A 440 34.63 -3.03 -0.17
CA VAL A 440 34.32 -1.62 -0.41
C VAL A 440 33.04 -1.22 0.34
N LEU A 441 33.06 -0.05 0.96
CA LEU A 441 31.87 0.69 1.37
C LEU A 441 31.71 1.88 0.42
N GLY A 442 30.48 2.15 -0.02
CA GLY A 442 30.21 3.18 -1.01
C GLY A 442 29.02 4.05 -0.66
N GLN A 443 29.19 5.37 -0.76
CA GLN A 443 28.11 6.35 -0.73
C GLN A 443 28.30 7.39 -1.84
N ARG A 444 27.20 8.00 -2.29
CA ARG A 444 27.16 8.87 -3.48
C ARG A 444 27.85 8.25 -4.70
N LEU A 445 27.69 6.94 -4.87
CA LEU A 445 28.23 6.21 -6.01
C LEU A 445 27.25 6.19 -7.18
N LYS A 446 27.79 6.31 -8.40
CA LYS A 446 27.10 6.08 -9.66
C LYS A 446 27.56 4.73 -10.22
N LEU A 447 26.72 3.71 -10.09
CA LEU A 447 26.99 2.33 -10.48
C LEU A 447 26.50 2.09 -11.92
N ASN A 448 27.41 1.83 -12.85
CA ASN A 448 27.09 1.52 -14.25
C ASN A 448 27.27 0.03 -14.51
N VAL A 449 26.17 -0.71 -14.58
CA VAL A 449 26.14 -2.15 -14.84
C VAL A 449 26.25 -2.39 -16.34
N ASN A 450 27.48 -2.50 -16.84
CA ASN A 450 27.79 -2.76 -18.24
C ASN A 450 28.01 -4.25 -18.54
N GLU A 451 28.02 -5.11 -17.50
CA GLU A 451 28.10 -6.56 -17.58
C GLU A 451 27.17 -7.22 -16.56
N ASN A 452 26.92 -8.52 -16.69
CA ASN A 452 25.96 -9.23 -15.83
C ASN A 452 26.39 -9.25 -14.36
N LEU A 453 25.41 -9.11 -13.48
CA LEU A 453 25.56 -9.13 -12.02
C LEU A 453 24.71 -10.25 -11.43
N THR A 454 25.31 -11.06 -10.56
CA THR A 454 24.60 -12.09 -9.80
C THR A 454 24.71 -11.81 -8.29
N ALA A 455 23.60 -11.88 -7.57
CA ALA A 455 23.54 -11.78 -6.11
C ALA A 455 22.63 -12.87 -5.55
N ARG A 456 23.06 -14.12 -5.73
CA ARG A 456 22.36 -15.30 -5.24
C ARG A 456 23.00 -15.80 -3.95
N LEU A 457 22.36 -15.58 -2.82
CA LEU A 457 22.97 -15.72 -1.50
C LEU A 457 22.12 -16.59 -0.57
N SER A 458 22.77 -17.42 0.25
CA SER A 458 22.12 -18.04 1.40
C SER A 458 22.01 -17.04 2.56
N SER A 459 21.12 -17.29 3.51
CA SER A 459 21.01 -16.51 4.74
C SER A 459 22.31 -16.56 5.56
N ALA A 460 23.07 -17.66 5.50
CA ALA A 460 24.38 -17.76 6.15
C ALA A 460 25.39 -16.76 5.55
N THR A 461 25.54 -16.73 4.23
CA THR A 461 26.43 -15.77 3.54
C THR A 461 25.96 -14.33 3.75
N ALA A 462 24.65 -14.08 3.67
CA ALA A 462 24.08 -12.76 3.89
C ALA A 462 24.34 -12.24 5.31
N ASN A 463 24.18 -13.07 6.34
CA ASN A 463 24.48 -12.70 7.72
C ASN A 463 25.97 -12.45 7.95
N GLU A 464 26.83 -13.21 7.27
CA GLU A 464 28.27 -13.10 7.45
C GLU A 464 28.86 -11.82 6.84
N PHE A 465 28.37 -11.38 5.67
CA PHE A 465 28.99 -10.29 4.91
C PHE A 465 28.10 -9.07 4.63
N TYR A 466 26.77 -9.21 4.72
CA TYR A 466 25.80 -8.25 4.17
C TYR A 466 24.66 -7.91 5.15
N ASN A 467 24.91 -7.99 6.47
CA ASN A 467 23.92 -7.67 7.51
C ASN A 467 22.57 -8.40 7.37
N GLY A 468 22.59 -9.62 6.81
CA GLY A 468 21.41 -10.46 6.59
C GLY A 468 20.57 -10.10 5.36
N GLN A 469 20.98 -9.08 4.60
CA GLN A 469 20.28 -8.60 3.42
C GLN A 469 20.75 -9.33 2.15
N VAL A 470 19.81 -9.55 1.22
CA VAL A 470 20.08 -10.06 -0.13
C VAL A 470 19.67 -8.97 -1.10
N VAL A 471 20.58 -8.05 -1.37
CA VAL A 471 20.38 -6.95 -2.32
C VAL A 471 21.39 -7.08 -3.45
N GLY A 472 20.94 -6.92 -4.71
CA GLY A 472 21.83 -6.90 -5.87
C GLY A 472 22.75 -5.68 -5.83
N LEU A 473 22.16 -4.49 -5.92
CA LEU A 473 22.87 -3.21 -5.89
C LEU A 473 22.26 -2.25 -4.88
N GLU A 474 23.13 -1.54 -4.17
CA GLU A 474 22.76 -0.52 -3.20
C GLU A 474 23.40 0.81 -3.60
N ALA A 475 22.58 1.84 -3.77
CA ALA A 475 23.04 3.21 -4.00
C ALA A 475 22.47 4.13 -2.91
N ASN A 476 23.30 4.47 -1.93
CA ASN A 476 22.97 5.38 -0.85
C ASN A 476 23.68 6.71 -1.04
N SER A 477 23.00 7.81 -0.76
CA SER A 477 23.63 9.14 -0.65
C SER A 477 24.41 9.29 0.65
N SER A 478 24.94 10.49 0.91
CA SER A 478 25.59 10.86 2.17
C SER A 478 25.14 12.24 2.63
N GLU A 479 25.51 12.66 3.84
CA GLU A 479 25.22 14.00 4.38
C GLU A 479 25.84 15.14 3.55
N LYS A 480 26.75 14.84 2.61
CA LYS A 480 27.31 15.82 1.67
C LYS A 480 26.45 16.02 0.43
N ALA A 481 25.41 15.21 0.22
CA ALA A 481 24.60 15.26 -0.99
C ALA A 481 23.70 16.51 -1.02
N THR A 482 23.66 17.16 -2.19
CA THR A 482 22.76 18.30 -2.43
C THR A 482 21.61 17.93 -3.36
N THR A 483 21.83 16.95 -4.24
CA THR A 483 20.82 16.43 -5.18
C THR A 483 20.80 14.91 -5.19
N ASN A 484 19.65 14.32 -5.50
CA ASN A 484 19.51 12.86 -5.70
C ASN A 484 20.30 12.34 -6.94
N THR A 485 20.88 13.21 -7.77
CA THR A 485 21.63 12.79 -8.97
C THR A 485 23.05 12.29 -8.65
N GLU A 486 23.51 12.53 -7.42
CA GLU A 486 24.84 12.18 -6.92
C GLU A 486 24.98 10.67 -6.62
N ALA A 487 23.89 9.99 -6.28
CA ALA A 487 23.84 8.53 -6.17
C ALA A 487 23.00 7.93 -7.32
N ARG A 488 23.47 6.87 -7.97
CA ARG A 488 22.78 6.31 -9.13
C ARG A 488 23.06 4.84 -9.37
N VAL A 489 22.08 4.13 -9.94
CA VAL A 489 22.28 2.81 -10.59
C VAL A 489 21.80 2.91 -12.04
N ASN A 490 22.67 2.58 -12.98
CA ASN A 490 22.34 2.47 -14.40
C ASN A 490 22.57 1.02 -14.85
N ILE A 491 21.55 0.38 -15.42
CA ILE A 491 21.66 -0.97 -15.97
C ILE A 491 21.58 -0.89 -17.48
N ALA A 492 22.65 -1.31 -18.16
CA ALA A 492 22.75 -1.23 -19.61
C ALA A 492 21.80 -2.22 -20.32
N SER A 493 21.40 -1.88 -21.54
CA SER A 493 20.58 -2.74 -22.38
C SER A 493 21.24 -4.10 -22.62
N GLY A 494 20.44 -5.18 -22.50
CA GLY A 494 20.90 -6.55 -22.67
C GLY A 494 21.71 -7.12 -21.49
N LYS A 495 21.88 -6.37 -20.40
CA LYS A 495 22.56 -6.84 -19.18
C LYS A 495 21.57 -7.25 -18.11
N ILE A 496 21.97 -8.23 -17.31
CA ILE A 496 21.13 -8.89 -16.32
C ILE A 496 21.65 -8.62 -14.91
N VAL A 497 20.75 -8.25 -14.01
CA VAL A 497 20.92 -8.31 -12.56
C VAL A 497 20.04 -9.44 -12.04
N ASP A 498 20.65 -10.54 -11.59
CA ASP A 498 19.97 -11.74 -11.09
C ASP A 498 20.15 -11.89 -9.58
N VAL A 499 19.05 -11.86 -8.83
CA VAL A 499 19.05 -11.82 -7.36
C VAL A 499 18.13 -12.91 -6.81
N ALA A 500 18.61 -13.70 -5.86
CA ALA A 500 17.77 -14.68 -5.17
C ALA A 500 18.33 -15.06 -3.80
N ARG A 501 17.44 -15.33 -2.84
CA ARG A 501 17.80 -16.00 -1.60
C ARG A 501 17.68 -17.52 -1.78
N THR A 502 18.77 -18.25 -1.61
CA THR A 502 18.85 -19.66 -2.07
C THR A 502 18.42 -20.71 -1.04
N ASP A 503 18.04 -20.32 0.19
CA ASP A 503 17.78 -21.24 1.31
C ASP A 503 16.37 -21.20 1.91
N GLY A 504 15.37 -20.62 1.22
CA GLY A 504 13.96 -20.77 1.58
C GLY A 504 13.53 -19.98 2.83
N THR A 505 13.84 -18.68 2.83
CA THR A 505 13.67 -17.64 3.86
C THR A 505 12.26 -17.34 4.37
N ASP A 506 11.32 -17.14 3.43
CA ASP A 506 10.22 -16.13 3.52
C ASP A 506 10.67 -14.65 3.34
N LYS A 507 11.95 -14.44 2.98
CA LYS A 507 12.59 -13.13 2.80
C LYS A 507 13.29 -13.03 1.45
N GLY A 508 12.52 -12.74 0.41
CA GLY A 508 13.03 -12.55 -0.94
C GLY A 508 14.07 -11.43 -1.03
N GLY A 509 14.90 -11.49 -2.06
CA GLY A 509 15.90 -10.47 -2.34
C GLY A 509 15.33 -9.15 -2.85
N VAL A 510 16.19 -8.15 -2.92
CA VAL A 510 15.93 -6.86 -3.58
C VAL A 510 16.88 -6.70 -4.76
N GLY A 511 16.35 -6.45 -5.97
CA GLY A 511 17.19 -6.24 -7.15
C GLY A 511 18.09 -5.01 -7.00
N VAL A 512 17.47 -3.84 -6.84
CA VAL A 512 18.16 -2.56 -6.62
C VAL A 512 17.52 -1.81 -5.45
N PHE A 513 18.33 -1.37 -4.50
CA PHE A 513 17.92 -0.44 -3.45
C PHE A 513 18.57 0.93 -3.66
N VAL A 514 17.77 1.99 -3.57
CA VAL A 514 18.24 3.37 -3.68
C VAL A 514 17.65 4.28 -2.60
N ASN A 515 18.50 5.08 -1.97
CA ASN A 515 18.12 6.04 -0.94
C ASN A 515 18.69 7.43 -1.28
N TYR A 516 17.79 8.38 -1.59
CA TYR A 516 18.10 9.68 -2.18
C TYR A 516 19.03 9.57 -3.41
N GLY A 517 18.58 8.81 -4.41
CA GLY A 517 19.33 8.51 -5.63
C GLY A 517 18.44 8.28 -6.87
N GLN A 518 19.05 7.90 -7.98
CA GLN A 518 18.34 7.59 -9.24
C GLN A 518 18.57 6.14 -9.71
N VAL A 519 17.56 5.51 -10.29
CA VAL A 519 17.69 4.20 -10.96
C VAL A 519 17.24 4.32 -12.41
N ASN A 520 18.12 3.97 -13.35
CA ASN A 520 17.82 3.87 -14.77
C ASN A 520 18.04 2.43 -15.24
N ASN A 521 16.97 1.65 -15.34
CA ASN A 521 17.05 0.28 -15.84
C ASN A 521 16.76 0.25 -17.34
N SER A 522 17.73 -0.10 -18.17
CA SER A 522 17.50 -0.47 -19.58
C SER A 522 17.74 -1.96 -19.85
N GLY A 523 18.17 -2.72 -18.84
CA GLY A 523 18.47 -4.15 -18.92
C GLY A 523 17.35 -5.01 -18.33
N ILE A 524 17.73 -6.10 -17.68
CA ILE A 524 16.81 -7.06 -17.05
C ILE A 524 17.16 -7.19 -15.57
N ILE A 525 16.19 -7.01 -14.70
CA ILE A 525 16.30 -7.34 -13.27
C ILE A 525 15.43 -8.58 -13.01
N ASN A 526 16.05 -9.67 -12.59
CA ASN A 526 15.36 -10.89 -12.18
C ASN A 526 15.52 -11.07 -10.68
N VAL A 527 14.40 -11.26 -9.97
CA VAL A 527 14.41 -11.45 -8.53
C VAL A 527 13.57 -12.68 -8.17
N GLU A 528 14.17 -13.62 -7.45
CA GLU A 528 13.55 -14.89 -7.01
C GLU A 528 12.99 -15.76 -8.15
N LYS A 529 13.54 -15.72 -9.37
CA LYS A 529 13.07 -16.51 -10.52
C LYS A 529 13.37 -18.02 -10.46
N ASP A 530 13.56 -18.55 -9.26
CA ASP A 530 13.78 -19.97 -8.99
C ASP A 530 12.46 -20.76 -9.02
N SER A 531 12.55 -22.09 -9.04
CA SER A 531 11.36 -22.95 -8.97
C SER A 531 10.55 -22.76 -7.68
N SER A 532 11.23 -22.31 -6.60
CA SER A 532 10.65 -22.03 -5.29
C SER A 532 11.04 -20.62 -4.87
N ALA A 533 10.27 -19.63 -5.31
CA ALA A 533 10.50 -18.23 -5.01
C ALA A 533 10.19 -17.89 -3.54
N ASN A 534 11.03 -17.08 -2.90
CA ASN A 534 10.76 -16.56 -1.56
C ASN A 534 9.74 -15.42 -1.60
N SER A 535 8.92 -15.29 -0.55
CA SER A 535 7.96 -14.19 -0.43
C SER A 535 8.63 -12.83 -0.18
N ASN A 536 7.90 -11.73 -0.38
CA ASN A 536 8.34 -10.35 -0.11
C ASN A 536 9.55 -9.87 -0.93
N ALA A 537 9.80 -10.47 -2.10
CA ALA A 537 10.84 -10.04 -3.02
C ALA A 537 10.55 -8.66 -3.63
N VAL A 538 11.57 -7.87 -3.93
CA VAL A 538 11.40 -6.55 -4.55
C VAL A 538 12.31 -6.37 -5.76
N GLY A 539 11.78 -5.92 -6.90
CA GLY A 539 12.59 -5.60 -8.08
C GLY A 539 13.47 -4.36 -7.84
N ILE A 540 12.83 -3.20 -7.65
CA ILE A 540 13.48 -1.93 -7.31
C ILE A 540 12.82 -1.33 -6.08
N TYR A 541 13.60 -0.97 -5.06
CA TYR A 541 13.14 -0.28 -3.87
C TYR A 541 13.78 1.12 -3.77
N ALA A 542 12.95 2.16 -3.86
CA ALA A 542 13.37 3.56 -3.89
C ALA A 542 12.75 4.37 -2.74
N VAL A 543 13.58 5.15 -2.05
CA VAL A 543 13.15 5.95 -0.88
C VAL A 543 13.77 7.35 -0.81
N ASN A 544 13.15 8.21 -0.02
CA ASN A 544 13.70 9.49 0.45
C ASN A 544 14.16 10.43 -0.66
N GLY A 545 13.30 10.76 -1.62
CA GLY A 545 13.59 11.65 -2.75
C GLY A 545 14.14 10.95 -3.99
N SER A 546 14.05 9.62 -4.04
CA SER A 546 14.59 8.84 -5.16
C SER A 546 13.68 8.84 -6.40
N GLU A 547 14.31 8.64 -7.56
CA GLU A 547 13.65 8.55 -8.87
C GLU A 547 13.97 7.22 -9.56
N VAL A 548 12.96 6.56 -10.11
CA VAL A 548 13.10 5.29 -10.83
C VAL A 548 12.58 5.44 -12.25
N VAL A 549 13.39 5.08 -13.23
CA VAL A 549 13.01 4.95 -14.65
C VAL A 549 13.33 3.53 -15.12
N ASN A 550 12.30 2.74 -15.41
CA ASN A 550 12.43 1.41 -15.99
C ASN A 550 12.14 1.45 -17.49
N ASN A 551 13.16 1.40 -18.35
CA ASN A 551 13.01 1.18 -19.80
C ASN A 551 13.19 -0.30 -20.19
N GLY A 552 13.71 -1.13 -19.28
CA GLY A 552 13.97 -2.55 -19.48
C GLY A 552 12.91 -3.45 -18.86
N SER A 553 13.31 -4.64 -18.43
CA SER A 553 12.43 -5.62 -17.80
C SER A 553 12.73 -5.78 -16.31
N VAL A 554 11.69 -5.87 -15.49
CA VAL A 554 11.76 -6.24 -14.06
C VAL A 554 10.85 -7.44 -13.85
N ASN A 555 11.43 -8.60 -13.56
CA ASN A 555 10.71 -9.86 -13.35
C ASN A 555 10.89 -10.31 -11.90
N VAL A 556 9.79 -10.37 -11.17
CA VAL A 556 9.82 -10.69 -9.73
C VAL A 556 8.86 -11.84 -9.44
N SER A 557 9.33 -12.80 -8.66
CA SER A 557 8.54 -13.95 -8.22
C SER A 557 8.40 -13.99 -6.71
N GLY A 558 7.44 -14.81 -6.24
CA GLY A 558 7.20 -15.05 -4.81
C GLY A 558 5.99 -14.29 -4.26
N GLU A 559 5.35 -14.87 -3.25
CA GLU A 559 4.15 -14.31 -2.60
C GLU A 559 4.43 -12.89 -2.07
N LYS A 560 3.49 -11.95 -2.24
CA LYS A 560 3.57 -10.55 -1.79
C LYS A 560 4.83 -9.81 -2.32
N SER A 561 5.35 -10.23 -3.46
CA SER A 561 6.46 -9.52 -4.10
C SER A 561 6.03 -8.19 -4.72
N ILE A 562 6.97 -7.28 -4.90
CA ILE A 562 6.73 -5.97 -5.51
C ILE A 562 7.71 -5.74 -6.67
N GLY A 563 7.21 -5.34 -7.84
CA GLY A 563 8.06 -5.01 -8.98
C GLY A 563 8.86 -3.74 -8.70
N LEU A 564 8.17 -2.63 -8.55
CA LEU A 564 8.72 -1.31 -8.27
C LEU A 564 8.09 -0.75 -6.98
N LEU A 565 8.88 -0.63 -5.92
CA LEU A 565 8.48 -0.12 -4.62
C LEU A 565 9.02 1.30 -4.41
N GLY A 566 8.13 2.26 -4.16
CA GLY A 566 8.47 3.65 -3.87
C GLY A 566 7.85 4.13 -2.57
N ILE A 567 8.68 4.63 -1.64
CA ILE A 567 8.19 5.18 -0.37
C ILE A 567 8.82 6.57 -0.13
N ALA A 568 8.00 7.56 0.21
CA ALA A 568 8.46 8.95 0.36
C ALA A 568 9.63 9.12 1.35
N TYR A 569 9.59 8.47 2.50
CA TYR A 569 10.69 8.35 3.46
C TYR A 569 10.95 6.87 3.80
N ARG A 570 12.21 6.51 4.07
CA ARG A 570 12.49 5.18 4.60
C ARG A 570 12.04 5.06 6.06
N THR A 571 11.84 3.83 6.50
CA THR A 571 11.71 3.50 7.92
C THR A 571 13.01 2.93 8.46
N ASP A 572 13.30 3.17 9.73
CA ASP A 572 14.37 2.47 10.46
C ASP A 572 13.94 1.04 10.86
N THR A 573 14.83 0.30 11.51
CA THR A 573 14.57 -1.07 11.98
C THR A 573 13.49 -1.15 13.06
N ALA A 574 13.16 -0.04 13.73
CA ALA A 574 12.08 0.06 14.70
C ALA A 574 10.73 0.48 14.06
N GLY A 575 10.71 0.75 12.75
CA GLY A 575 9.52 1.18 12.01
C GLY A 575 9.28 2.69 12.04
N ASN A 576 10.21 3.49 12.56
CA ASN A 576 10.08 4.94 12.60
C ASN A 576 10.48 5.55 11.26
N ILE A 577 9.79 6.62 10.86
CA ILE A 577 10.13 7.40 9.67
C ILE A 577 11.44 8.15 9.91
N VAL A 578 12.40 8.01 9.00
CA VAL A 578 13.66 8.77 9.02
C VAL A 578 13.51 10.00 8.14
N VAL A 579 13.34 11.16 8.78
CA VAL A 579 13.16 12.45 8.12
C VAL A 579 14.52 13.12 7.93
N ASP A 580 14.71 13.69 6.74
CA ASP A 580 15.88 14.50 6.38
C ASP A 580 17.24 13.84 6.69
N GLU A 581 17.33 12.54 6.40
CA GLU A 581 18.51 11.68 6.65
C GLU A 581 19.82 12.26 6.12
N PHE A 582 19.78 12.98 4.99
CA PHE A 582 20.97 13.55 4.36
C PHE A 582 21.18 15.04 4.68
N GLY A 583 20.54 15.52 5.74
CA GLY A 583 20.62 16.91 6.20
C GLY A 583 19.76 17.88 5.38
N THR A 584 19.72 19.13 5.81
CA THR A 584 18.85 20.17 5.23
C THR A 584 19.27 20.61 3.83
N GLY A 585 20.50 20.27 3.39
CA GLY A 585 21.02 20.58 2.06
C GLY A 585 20.48 19.68 0.95
N ALA A 586 19.96 18.49 1.30
CA ALA A 586 19.43 17.52 0.36
C ALA A 586 17.96 17.84 0.01
N ALA A 587 17.76 18.58 -1.09
CA ALA A 587 16.45 19.01 -1.56
C ALA A 587 15.60 17.85 -2.13
N GLY A 588 14.31 17.81 -1.78
CA GLY A 588 13.37 16.83 -2.34
C GLY A 588 13.22 15.54 -1.53
N GLN A 589 13.88 15.43 -0.37
CA GLN A 589 13.62 14.39 0.61
C GLN A 589 12.14 14.33 1.01
N GLY A 590 11.67 13.12 1.33
CA GLY A 590 10.25 12.88 1.57
C GLY A 590 9.40 12.87 0.30
N LYS A 591 9.99 12.52 -0.84
CA LYS A 591 9.30 12.30 -2.11
C LYS A 591 9.72 10.97 -2.74
N VAL A 592 8.95 10.48 -3.71
CA VAL A 592 9.37 9.36 -4.56
C VAL A 592 8.65 9.42 -5.91
N ASN A 593 9.39 9.18 -6.99
CA ASN A 593 8.86 9.16 -8.35
C ASN A 593 9.25 7.86 -9.05
N ILE A 594 8.28 7.13 -9.57
CA ILE A 594 8.48 5.91 -10.37
C ILE A 594 7.90 6.12 -11.75
N THR A 595 8.67 5.81 -12.80
CA THR A 595 8.23 5.79 -14.19
C THR A 595 8.60 4.45 -14.84
N ASN A 596 7.60 3.68 -15.23
CA ASN A 596 7.76 2.47 -16.02
C ASN A 596 7.52 2.75 -17.51
N ARG A 597 8.49 2.41 -18.36
CA ARG A 597 8.48 2.48 -19.84
C ARG A 597 8.79 1.13 -20.49
N GLY A 598 9.11 0.11 -19.71
CA GLY A 598 9.35 -1.26 -20.16
C GLY A 598 8.43 -2.25 -19.47
N ASP A 599 8.91 -3.46 -19.24
CA ASP A 599 8.10 -4.56 -18.72
C ASP A 599 8.27 -4.75 -17.21
N VAL A 600 7.17 -4.96 -16.50
CA VAL A 600 7.12 -5.35 -15.08
C VAL A 600 6.25 -6.60 -14.97
N ASN A 601 6.86 -7.76 -14.68
CA ASN A 601 6.20 -9.07 -14.69
C ASN A 601 6.23 -9.75 -13.32
N LEU A 602 5.05 -10.18 -12.84
CA LEU A 602 4.88 -10.79 -11.53
C LEU A 602 3.99 -12.02 -11.57
N ASP A 603 4.41 -13.09 -10.88
CA ASP A 603 3.69 -14.37 -10.82
C ASP A 603 3.29 -14.82 -9.41
N GLY A 604 3.70 -14.10 -8.36
CA GLY A 604 3.38 -14.43 -6.98
C GLY A 604 1.96 -14.08 -6.54
N GLU A 605 1.37 -14.87 -5.64
CA GLU A 605 0.10 -14.51 -4.98
C GLU A 605 0.26 -13.19 -4.20
N GLY A 606 -0.70 -12.27 -4.35
CA GLY A 606 -0.69 -10.97 -3.68
C GLY A 606 0.42 -10.03 -4.14
N ALA A 607 1.09 -10.32 -5.26
CA ALA A 607 2.17 -9.49 -5.78
C ALA A 607 1.66 -8.16 -6.36
N ILE A 608 2.48 -7.10 -6.28
CA ILE A 608 2.13 -5.75 -6.75
C ILE A 608 3.14 -5.28 -7.81
N GLY A 609 2.69 -4.90 -9.00
CA GLY A 609 3.57 -4.40 -10.05
C GLY A 609 4.31 -3.13 -9.65
N ILE A 610 3.57 -2.07 -9.33
CA ILE A 610 4.11 -0.82 -8.81
C ILE A 610 3.38 -0.43 -7.54
N PHE A 611 4.11 -0.19 -6.45
CA PHE A 611 3.55 0.33 -5.21
C PHE A 611 4.18 1.68 -4.85
N ALA A 612 3.35 2.70 -4.67
CA ALA A 612 3.77 4.02 -4.22
C ALA A 612 3.09 4.41 -2.91
N LYS A 613 3.88 4.78 -1.90
CA LYS A 613 3.40 5.16 -0.57
C LYS A 613 3.90 6.54 -0.16
N ASN A 614 2.98 7.42 0.20
CA ASN A 614 3.29 8.68 0.85
C ASN A 614 3.17 8.55 2.37
N ASN A 615 4.28 8.27 3.05
CA ASN A 615 4.36 8.28 4.51
C ASN A 615 4.81 9.64 5.07
N LYS A 616 4.93 10.69 4.26
CA LYS A 616 5.23 12.04 4.76
C LYS A 616 3.99 12.64 5.43
N ALA A 617 4.17 13.21 6.61
CA ALA A 617 3.10 13.91 7.30
C ALA A 617 2.59 15.11 6.45
N GLY A 618 1.27 15.27 6.36
CA GLY A 618 0.62 16.24 5.48
C GLY A 618 0.13 15.58 4.18
N THR A 619 -1.16 15.73 3.90
CA THR A 619 -1.96 14.88 2.99
C THR A 619 -1.83 15.24 1.50
N THR A 620 -0.64 15.51 0.98
CA THR A 620 -0.47 15.81 -0.45
C THR A 620 0.06 14.60 -1.20
N PHE A 621 -0.76 14.02 -2.09
CA PHE A 621 -0.38 12.91 -2.99
C PHE A 621 0.81 13.21 -3.91
N THR A 622 1.24 14.48 -4.01
CA THR A 622 2.38 14.94 -4.81
C THR A 622 3.75 14.45 -4.32
N ASN A 623 3.82 13.83 -3.13
CA ASN A 623 5.05 13.29 -2.59
C ASN A 623 5.31 11.83 -3.01
N ALA A 624 4.31 11.11 -3.51
CA ALA A 624 4.50 9.76 -4.03
C ALA A 624 3.76 9.61 -5.35
N VAL A 625 4.52 9.48 -6.45
CA VAL A 625 3.98 9.42 -7.80
C VAL A 625 4.51 8.18 -8.50
N ALA A 626 3.60 7.39 -9.08
CA ALA A 626 3.94 6.27 -9.95
C ALA A 626 3.23 6.38 -11.30
N LEU A 627 4.00 6.26 -12.38
CA LEU A 627 3.54 6.35 -13.74
C LEU A 627 3.92 5.07 -14.50
N ASN A 628 2.93 4.34 -15.00
CA ASN A 628 3.13 3.40 -16.10
C ASN A 628 2.98 4.18 -17.42
N ASP A 629 4.09 4.61 -18.02
CA ASP A 629 4.13 5.45 -19.22
C ASP A 629 3.60 4.69 -20.46
N THR A 630 3.42 5.37 -21.60
CA THR A 630 2.76 4.80 -22.79
C THR A 630 3.38 3.49 -23.30
N ALA A 631 4.70 3.33 -23.20
CA ALA A 631 5.40 2.10 -23.59
C ALA A 631 5.43 1.03 -22.48
N GLY A 632 5.07 1.40 -21.25
CA GLY A 632 5.13 0.54 -20.09
C GLY A 632 4.07 -0.56 -20.11
N VAL A 633 4.49 -1.77 -19.77
CA VAL A 633 3.61 -2.95 -19.65
C VAL A 633 3.78 -3.54 -18.26
N ILE A 634 2.68 -3.73 -17.55
CA ILE A 634 2.64 -4.44 -16.27
C ILE A 634 1.83 -5.72 -16.49
N THR A 635 2.38 -6.88 -16.16
CA THR A 635 1.69 -8.17 -16.29
C THR A 635 1.70 -8.91 -14.95
N THR A 636 0.51 -9.27 -14.46
CA THR A 636 0.36 -10.05 -13.24
C THR A 636 -0.36 -11.37 -13.53
N THR A 637 0.19 -12.49 -13.06
CA THR A 637 -0.41 -13.83 -13.21
C THR A 637 -0.76 -14.50 -11.88
N GLY A 638 -0.23 -14.01 -10.77
CA GLY A 638 -0.54 -14.52 -9.44
C GLY A 638 -1.96 -14.19 -8.97
N THR A 639 -2.54 -15.04 -8.13
CA THR A 639 -3.84 -14.80 -7.48
C THR A 639 -3.77 -13.57 -6.57
N LYS A 640 -4.85 -12.77 -6.45
CA LYS A 640 -4.89 -11.51 -5.65
C LYS A 640 -3.82 -10.47 -6.01
N SER A 641 -3.18 -10.58 -7.17
CA SER A 641 -2.15 -9.65 -7.59
C SER A 641 -2.73 -8.30 -8.00
N VAL A 642 -1.92 -7.24 -7.91
CA VAL A 642 -2.29 -5.88 -8.27
C VAL A 642 -1.31 -5.32 -9.29
N GLY A 643 -1.81 -4.70 -10.37
CA GLY A 643 -0.95 -4.02 -11.34
C GLY A 643 -0.25 -2.79 -10.75
N MET A 644 -1.03 -1.82 -10.27
CA MET A 644 -0.53 -0.62 -9.59
C MET A 644 -1.30 -0.37 -8.29
N ALA A 645 -0.60 -0.02 -7.21
CA ALA A 645 -1.18 0.30 -5.91
C ALA A 645 -0.65 1.64 -5.36
N GLY A 646 -1.53 2.42 -4.73
CA GLY A 646 -1.21 3.70 -4.11
C GLY A 646 -1.78 3.84 -2.69
N GLU A 647 -0.95 4.34 -1.76
CA GLU A 647 -1.34 4.71 -0.40
C GLU A 647 -0.99 6.18 -0.17
N GLY A 648 -1.99 7.07 -0.17
CA GLY A 648 -1.82 8.52 -0.18
C GLY A 648 -1.01 9.03 -1.40
N ALA A 649 -1.09 8.33 -2.53
CA ALA A 649 -0.23 8.53 -3.70
C ALA A 649 -1.02 8.84 -4.98
N THR A 650 -0.34 9.35 -6.00
CA THR A 650 -0.88 9.43 -7.37
C THR A 650 -0.35 8.28 -8.21
N ILE A 651 -1.24 7.44 -8.72
CA ILE A 651 -0.90 6.35 -9.63
C ILE A 651 -1.58 6.55 -10.99
N THR A 652 -0.79 6.55 -12.06
CA THR A 652 -1.27 6.81 -13.43
C THR A 652 -0.83 5.71 -14.39
N ASN A 653 -1.78 5.15 -15.13
CA ASN A 653 -1.52 4.23 -16.22
C ASN A 653 -1.75 4.92 -17.58
N ASN A 654 -0.70 5.19 -18.34
CA ASN A 654 -0.74 5.57 -19.76
C ASN A 654 -0.46 4.39 -20.70
N GLY A 655 0.18 3.33 -20.19
CA GLY A 655 0.56 2.13 -20.93
C GLY A 655 -0.48 1.01 -20.83
N THR A 656 -0.02 -0.23 -20.68
CA THR A 656 -0.87 -1.43 -20.57
C THR A 656 -0.69 -2.12 -19.22
N ILE A 657 -1.80 -2.51 -18.60
CA ILE A 657 -1.84 -3.42 -17.44
C ILE A 657 -2.59 -4.69 -17.86
N ASN A 658 -1.97 -5.86 -17.69
CA ASN A 658 -2.57 -7.17 -17.95
C ASN A 658 -2.76 -7.92 -16.64
N VAL A 659 -4.02 -8.11 -16.23
CA VAL A 659 -4.43 -8.86 -15.05
C VAL A 659 -4.85 -10.27 -15.48
N ASN A 660 -3.90 -11.21 -15.46
CA ASN A 660 -4.10 -12.58 -15.92
C ASN A 660 -4.36 -13.58 -14.77
N GLY A 661 -4.14 -13.17 -13.52
CA GLY A 661 -4.43 -13.96 -12.33
C GLY A 661 -5.92 -14.02 -11.97
N GLN A 662 -6.24 -14.72 -10.89
CA GLN A 662 -7.58 -14.77 -10.29
C GLN A 662 -7.68 -13.80 -9.11
N ILE A 663 -8.84 -13.21 -8.85
CA ILE A 663 -9.05 -12.18 -7.82
C ILE A 663 -8.06 -11.00 -7.99
N GLY A 664 -7.56 -10.78 -9.20
CA GLY A 664 -6.55 -9.78 -9.52
C GLY A 664 -7.18 -8.39 -9.69
N THR A 665 -6.39 -7.35 -9.42
CA THR A 665 -6.79 -5.95 -9.57
C THR A 665 -5.85 -5.21 -10.53
N GLY A 666 -6.38 -4.42 -11.46
CA GLY A 666 -5.54 -3.58 -12.32
C GLY A 666 -4.89 -2.44 -11.55
N MET A 667 -5.72 -1.59 -10.91
CA MET A 667 -5.28 -0.47 -10.07
C MET A 667 -6.01 -0.46 -8.72
N PHE A 668 -5.27 -0.26 -7.63
CA PHE A 668 -5.77 -0.17 -6.26
C PHE A 668 -5.31 1.11 -5.58
N GLY A 669 -6.18 1.72 -4.77
CA GLY A 669 -5.87 2.96 -4.07
C GLY A 669 -6.56 3.06 -2.71
N GLU A 670 -5.84 3.61 -1.74
CA GLU A 670 -6.35 3.90 -0.40
C GLU A 670 -5.74 5.19 0.18
N ALA A 671 -6.20 5.58 1.38
CA ALA A 671 -5.70 6.75 2.11
C ALA A 671 -5.76 8.06 1.29
N SER A 672 -6.90 8.33 0.64
CA SER A 672 -7.12 9.51 -0.22
C SER A 672 -6.17 9.57 -1.42
N SER A 673 -5.96 8.43 -2.09
CA SER A 673 -5.13 8.34 -3.29
C SER A 673 -5.84 8.89 -4.52
N ARG A 674 -5.06 9.13 -5.59
CA ARG A 674 -5.58 9.45 -6.93
C ARG A 674 -5.20 8.34 -7.90
N MET A 675 -6.19 7.71 -8.52
CA MET A 675 -6.00 6.66 -9.53
C MET A 675 -6.45 7.15 -10.91
N GLU A 676 -5.58 7.08 -11.91
CA GLU A 676 -5.88 7.55 -13.26
C GLU A 676 -5.49 6.52 -14.32
N ASN A 677 -6.48 6.02 -15.08
CA ASN A 677 -6.26 5.17 -16.24
C ASN A 677 -6.44 5.95 -17.55
N SER A 678 -5.33 6.27 -18.22
CA SER A 678 -5.25 6.90 -19.54
C SER A 678 -4.69 5.94 -20.62
N GLY A 679 -4.46 4.68 -20.27
CA GLY A 679 -4.00 3.59 -21.11
C GLY A 679 -5.02 2.47 -21.23
N THR A 680 -4.55 1.22 -21.24
CA THR A 680 -5.42 0.04 -21.33
C THR A 680 -5.22 -0.88 -20.13
N ILE A 681 -6.33 -1.33 -19.52
CA ILE A 681 -6.34 -2.39 -18.52
C ILE A 681 -7.06 -3.60 -19.12
N ASN A 682 -6.34 -4.70 -19.31
CA ASN A 682 -6.88 -5.98 -19.77
C ASN A 682 -7.06 -6.91 -18.56
N ILE A 683 -8.22 -7.54 -18.45
CA ILE A 683 -8.58 -8.38 -17.31
C ILE A 683 -9.05 -9.74 -17.85
N ALA A 684 -8.36 -10.81 -17.47
CA ALA A 684 -8.79 -12.16 -17.78
C ALA A 684 -10.10 -12.52 -17.07
N ALA A 685 -10.86 -13.46 -17.62
CA ALA A 685 -12.07 -13.94 -16.98
C ALA A 685 -11.77 -14.55 -15.60
N SER A 686 -12.60 -14.23 -14.60
CA SER A 686 -12.56 -14.95 -13.34
C SER A 686 -13.28 -16.29 -13.49
N THR A 687 -12.75 -17.30 -12.80
CA THR A 687 -13.34 -18.63 -12.68
C THR A 687 -14.54 -18.67 -11.73
N SER A 688 -14.73 -17.63 -10.91
CA SER A 688 -15.80 -17.55 -9.91
C SER A 688 -16.62 -16.25 -10.05
N PRO A 689 -17.96 -16.33 -10.04
CA PRO A 689 -18.84 -15.16 -10.07
C PRO A 689 -18.78 -14.34 -8.77
N THR A 690 -18.24 -14.91 -7.69
CA THR A 690 -18.17 -14.27 -6.36
C THR A 690 -16.78 -13.77 -5.98
N GLU A 691 -15.76 -14.15 -6.77
CA GLU A 691 -14.38 -13.70 -6.61
C GLU A 691 -13.91 -13.06 -7.92
N PRO A 692 -14.49 -11.89 -8.28
CA PRO A 692 -14.22 -11.28 -9.57
C PRO A 692 -12.79 -10.74 -9.64
N ASN A 693 -12.26 -10.67 -10.86
CA ASN A 693 -11.16 -9.76 -11.14
C ASN A 693 -11.70 -8.33 -11.26
N ILE A 694 -10.90 -7.33 -10.92
CA ILE A 694 -11.33 -5.93 -10.89
C ILE A 694 -10.37 -5.05 -11.70
N GLY A 695 -10.88 -4.13 -12.52
CA GLY A 695 -10.04 -3.18 -13.26
C GLY A 695 -9.45 -2.12 -12.35
N MET A 696 -10.31 -1.36 -11.67
CA MET A 696 -9.93 -0.35 -10.69
C MET A 696 -10.73 -0.55 -9.40
N TYR A 697 -10.07 -0.62 -8.25
CA TYR A 697 -10.69 -0.94 -6.96
C TYR A 697 -10.29 0.05 -5.85
N THR A 698 -11.28 0.55 -5.11
CA THR A 698 -11.07 1.19 -3.80
C THR A 698 -12.30 1.08 -2.91
N GLU A 699 -12.06 0.95 -1.60
CA GLU A 699 -13.06 1.13 -0.55
C GLU A 699 -12.87 2.46 0.21
N ASP A 700 -11.84 3.24 -0.11
CA ASP A 700 -11.63 4.54 0.52
C ASP A 700 -12.50 5.60 -0.15
N GLN A 701 -13.34 6.28 0.63
CA GLN A 701 -14.31 7.25 0.10
C GLN A 701 -13.64 8.47 -0.55
N ASN A 702 -12.46 8.84 -0.06
CA ASN A 702 -11.71 10.00 -0.51
C ASN A 702 -10.72 9.66 -1.65
N THR A 703 -10.62 8.39 -2.03
CA THR A 703 -9.80 7.98 -3.17
C THR A 703 -10.60 8.22 -4.46
N GLU A 704 -10.00 8.97 -5.38
CA GLU A 704 -10.63 9.36 -6.64
C GLU A 704 -10.21 8.40 -7.77
N ILE A 705 -11.20 7.94 -8.55
CA ILE A 705 -11.00 7.13 -9.74
C ILE A 705 -11.25 7.97 -10.99
N TYR A 706 -10.27 8.05 -11.88
CA TYR A 706 -10.38 8.62 -13.21
C TYR A 706 -10.14 7.54 -14.25
N ASN A 707 -11.15 7.22 -15.06
CA ASN A 707 -10.97 6.35 -16.22
C ASN A 707 -11.12 7.16 -17.51
N ASN A 708 -9.97 7.44 -18.12
CA ASN A 708 -9.84 8.22 -19.33
C ASN A 708 -9.77 7.36 -20.60
N LYS A 709 -9.54 6.05 -20.47
CA LYS A 709 -9.41 5.12 -21.60
C LYS A 709 -10.01 3.73 -21.28
N ASP A 710 -9.40 2.66 -21.79
CA ASP A 710 -10.01 1.36 -21.95
C ASP A 710 -9.80 0.49 -20.71
N ILE A 711 -10.88 -0.09 -20.20
CA ILE A 711 -10.90 -1.25 -19.31
C ILE A 711 -11.62 -2.37 -20.05
N ILE A 712 -10.94 -3.48 -20.30
CA ILE A 712 -11.42 -4.60 -21.10
C ILE A 712 -11.32 -5.88 -20.26
N GLY A 713 -12.46 -6.38 -19.79
CA GLY A 713 -12.55 -7.58 -18.98
C GLY A 713 -13.27 -8.74 -19.65
N GLY A 714 -12.89 -9.96 -19.27
CA GLY A 714 -13.64 -11.18 -19.56
C GLY A 714 -14.86 -11.35 -18.66
N ASP A 715 -15.35 -12.59 -18.56
CA ASP A 715 -16.49 -12.95 -17.72
C ASP A 715 -16.17 -12.82 -16.22
N ASN A 716 -17.21 -12.71 -15.38
CA ASN A 716 -17.10 -12.62 -13.92
C ASN A 716 -16.15 -11.50 -13.45
N THR A 717 -16.26 -10.31 -14.03
CA THR A 717 -15.33 -9.19 -13.80
C THR A 717 -16.06 -7.92 -13.37
N TYR A 718 -15.37 -7.09 -12.58
CA TYR A 718 -15.82 -5.73 -12.26
C TYR A 718 -14.90 -4.75 -12.99
N GLY A 719 -15.44 -3.88 -13.85
CA GLY A 719 -14.63 -2.88 -14.54
C GLY A 719 -14.06 -1.87 -13.54
N ILE A 720 -14.96 -1.18 -12.83
CA ILE A 720 -14.62 -0.21 -11.79
C ILE A 720 -15.43 -0.53 -10.54
N TYR A 721 -14.76 -0.56 -9.39
CA TYR A 721 -15.36 -0.59 -8.06
C TYR A 721 -14.81 0.61 -7.29
N GLY A 722 -15.67 1.58 -6.97
CA GLY A 722 -15.26 2.74 -6.17
C GLY A 722 -16.40 3.62 -5.72
N LYS A 723 -16.07 4.65 -4.93
CA LYS A 723 -17.05 5.56 -4.31
C LYS A 723 -17.13 6.90 -5.04
N THR A 724 -15.99 7.41 -5.50
CA THR A 724 -15.89 8.66 -6.27
C THR A 724 -15.25 8.33 -7.63
N ILE A 725 -16.04 8.42 -8.70
CA ILE A 725 -15.69 7.91 -10.05
C ILE A 725 -15.96 8.99 -11.10
N ASP A 726 -14.96 9.24 -11.93
CA ASP A 726 -15.06 10.09 -13.12
C ASP A 726 -14.58 9.30 -14.36
N MET A 727 -15.51 9.06 -15.29
CA MET A 727 -15.19 8.55 -16.62
C MET A 727 -15.23 9.69 -17.63
N SER A 728 -14.07 10.00 -18.22
CA SER A 728 -13.97 11.05 -19.24
C SER A 728 -14.68 10.68 -20.55
N ALA A 729 -14.78 11.62 -21.48
CA ALA A 729 -15.36 11.42 -22.81
C ALA A 729 -14.69 10.33 -23.67
N THR A 730 -13.47 9.90 -23.33
CA THR A 730 -12.77 8.78 -24.00
C THR A 730 -12.73 7.51 -23.15
N GLY A 731 -13.29 7.54 -21.95
CA GLY A 731 -13.36 6.41 -21.03
C GLY A 731 -14.25 5.30 -21.57
N LYS A 732 -13.77 4.06 -21.51
CA LYS A 732 -14.50 2.88 -21.94
C LYS A 732 -14.36 1.76 -20.92
N VAL A 733 -15.48 1.10 -20.63
CA VAL A 733 -15.53 -0.13 -19.85
C VAL A 733 -16.25 -1.19 -20.67
N LYS A 734 -15.56 -2.28 -20.99
CA LYS A 734 -16.13 -3.45 -21.68
C LYS A 734 -15.87 -4.69 -20.84
N VAL A 735 -16.91 -5.38 -20.38
CA VAL A 735 -16.80 -6.61 -19.58
C VAL A 735 -17.65 -7.73 -20.17
N GLY A 736 -17.31 -8.98 -19.84
CA GLY A 736 -17.98 -10.18 -20.35
C GLY A 736 -19.30 -10.49 -19.65
N ASP A 737 -19.67 -11.77 -19.65
CA ASP A 737 -20.89 -12.28 -19.00
C ASP A 737 -20.77 -12.25 -17.47
N ASN A 738 -21.92 -12.21 -16.78
CA ASN A 738 -22.03 -12.13 -15.32
C ASN A 738 -21.07 -11.10 -14.67
N SER A 739 -21.00 -9.92 -15.28
CA SER A 739 -20.01 -8.89 -14.93
C SER A 739 -20.66 -7.54 -14.58
N VAL A 740 -19.92 -6.68 -13.88
CA VAL A 740 -20.36 -5.32 -13.56
C VAL A 740 -19.43 -4.31 -14.21
N GLY A 741 -19.98 -3.37 -14.98
CA GLY A 741 -19.19 -2.29 -15.56
C GLY A 741 -18.66 -1.35 -14.47
N VAL A 742 -19.58 -0.71 -13.75
CA VAL A 742 -19.29 0.21 -12.65
C VAL A 742 -20.09 -0.18 -11.42
N TYR A 743 -19.41 -0.46 -10.31
CA TYR A 743 -20.01 -0.69 -9.00
C TYR A 743 -19.68 0.47 -8.06
N SER A 744 -20.70 1.00 -7.36
CA SER A 744 -20.51 2.08 -6.39
C SER A 744 -21.39 1.96 -5.14
N ASN A 745 -20.75 2.01 -3.97
CA ASN A 745 -21.37 1.88 -2.65
C ASN A 745 -21.12 3.12 -1.75
N GLY A 746 -20.90 4.30 -2.34
CA GLY A 746 -20.56 5.53 -1.63
C GLY A 746 -21.61 5.97 -0.60
N GLN A 747 -21.15 6.53 0.53
CA GLN A 747 -21.99 6.93 1.66
C GLN A 747 -21.83 8.43 1.91
N TYR A 748 -22.79 9.24 1.45
CA TYR A 748 -22.69 10.70 1.58
C TYR A 748 -23.80 11.23 2.50
N ALA A 749 -23.47 12.23 3.32
CA ALA A 749 -24.48 12.93 4.12
C ALA A 749 -25.50 13.65 3.22
N SER A 750 -24.99 14.26 2.14
CA SER A 750 -25.73 14.79 1.00
C SER A 750 -24.73 15.02 -0.14
N SER A 751 -25.13 14.83 -1.40
CA SER A 751 -24.23 15.03 -2.55
C SER A 751 -24.85 16.00 -3.55
N ALA A 752 -24.52 17.29 -3.41
CA ALA A 752 -24.97 18.31 -4.36
C ALA A 752 -24.32 18.13 -5.75
N THR A 753 -23.04 17.75 -5.77
CA THR A 753 -22.30 17.40 -6.98
C THR A 753 -22.39 15.90 -7.26
N PRO A 754 -22.31 15.48 -8.53
CA PRO A 754 -22.17 14.07 -8.87
C PRO A 754 -20.89 13.48 -8.25
N ASN A 755 -21.00 12.31 -7.63
CA ASN A 755 -19.86 11.51 -7.18
C ASN A 755 -19.53 10.35 -8.14
N VAL A 756 -20.48 9.99 -9.00
CA VAL A 756 -20.22 9.16 -10.19
C VAL A 756 -20.60 9.98 -11.42
N THR A 757 -19.61 10.30 -12.24
CA THR A 757 -19.79 11.01 -13.51
C THR A 757 -19.34 10.13 -14.66
N LEU A 758 -20.25 9.84 -15.59
CA LEU A 758 -19.94 9.16 -16.84
C LEU A 758 -20.16 10.17 -17.97
N ALA A 759 -19.09 10.79 -18.45
CA ALA A 759 -19.18 11.93 -19.36
C ALA A 759 -19.73 11.54 -20.74
N SER A 760 -20.27 12.53 -21.46
CA SER A 760 -20.71 12.35 -22.84
C SER A 760 -19.53 11.89 -23.71
N GLY A 761 -19.73 10.83 -24.50
CA GLY A 761 -18.70 10.18 -25.32
C GLY A 761 -18.06 8.96 -24.67
N SER A 762 -18.19 8.81 -23.34
CA SER A 762 -17.78 7.57 -22.65
C SER A 762 -18.68 6.39 -23.04
N SER A 763 -18.22 5.16 -22.84
CA SER A 763 -19.00 3.96 -23.17
C SER A 763 -18.89 2.82 -22.15
N ILE A 764 -20.00 2.13 -21.94
CA ILE A 764 -20.10 0.91 -21.13
C ILE A 764 -20.73 -0.20 -21.97
N GLU A 765 -20.04 -1.34 -22.08
CA GLU A 765 -20.51 -2.56 -22.74
C GLU A 765 -20.41 -3.73 -21.76
N VAL A 766 -21.56 -4.36 -21.48
CA VAL A 766 -21.63 -5.53 -20.59
C VAL A 766 -22.21 -6.73 -21.34
N GLY A 767 -21.75 -7.93 -20.97
CA GLY A 767 -22.21 -9.18 -21.57
C GLY A 767 -23.61 -9.60 -21.13
N ASN A 768 -23.87 -10.90 -21.27
CA ASN A 768 -25.15 -11.53 -20.96
C ASN A 768 -25.20 -11.97 -19.49
N ASN A 769 -26.25 -12.70 -19.12
CA ASN A 769 -26.31 -13.51 -17.91
C ASN A 769 -26.13 -12.69 -16.63
N GLN A 770 -27.08 -11.80 -16.35
CA GLN A 770 -27.14 -10.98 -15.15
C GLN A 770 -26.04 -9.93 -15.03
N SER A 771 -25.41 -9.55 -16.14
CA SER A 771 -24.43 -8.47 -16.14
C SER A 771 -25.10 -7.12 -15.87
N VAL A 772 -24.35 -6.16 -15.31
CA VAL A 772 -24.88 -4.84 -14.94
C VAL A 772 -23.97 -3.73 -15.44
N GLY A 773 -24.50 -2.78 -16.21
CA GLY A 773 -23.75 -1.60 -16.63
C GLY A 773 -23.26 -0.77 -15.44
N VAL A 774 -24.20 -0.28 -14.63
CA VAL A 774 -23.93 0.50 -13.41
C VAL A 774 -24.73 -0.05 -12.24
N PHE A 775 -24.06 -0.44 -11.15
CA PHE A 775 -24.68 -0.97 -9.94
C PHE A 775 -24.37 -0.08 -8.73
N ALA A 776 -25.40 0.55 -8.16
CA ALA A 776 -25.30 1.46 -7.04
C ALA A 776 -26.05 0.93 -5.79
N THR A 777 -25.38 0.85 -4.64
CA THR A 777 -25.95 0.34 -3.36
C THR A 777 -25.84 1.32 -2.18
N GLY A 778 -25.16 2.45 -2.37
CA GLY A 778 -24.80 3.39 -1.31
C GLY A 778 -25.93 4.31 -0.79
N GLN A 779 -25.55 5.37 -0.06
CA GLN A 779 -26.47 6.37 0.49
C GLN A 779 -26.22 7.76 -0.11
N ASN A 780 -27.32 8.42 -0.51
CA ASN A 780 -27.36 9.78 -1.09
C ASN A 780 -26.37 9.96 -2.25
N GLN A 781 -26.20 8.93 -3.06
CA GLN A 781 -25.32 9.00 -4.23
C GLN A 781 -25.94 9.90 -5.32
N ASN A 782 -25.10 10.65 -6.02
CA ASN A 782 -25.51 11.51 -7.13
C ASN A 782 -24.75 11.05 -8.38
N ILE A 783 -25.48 10.41 -9.29
CA ILE A 783 -24.95 9.73 -10.46
C ILE A 783 -25.43 10.49 -11.70
N LEU A 784 -24.47 11.01 -12.47
CA LEU A 784 -24.71 11.60 -13.78
C LEU A 784 -24.15 10.67 -14.84
N SER A 785 -25.03 10.03 -15.61
CA SER A 785 -24.63 9.17 -16.72
C SER A 785 -25.00 9.78 -18.07
N GLN A 786 -23.98 10.02 -18.89
CA GLN A 786 -24.09 10.41 -20.29
C GLN A 786 -23.34 9.42 -21.19
N ALA A 787 -23.01 8.24 -20.65
CA ALA A 787 -22.30 7.18 -21.35
C ALA A 787 -23.22 6.46 -22.36
N ASP A 788 -22.63 6.11 -23.52
CA ASP A 788 -23.25 5.14 -24.42
C ASP A 788 -23.27 3.77 -23.73
N MET A 789 -24.40 3.05 -23.85
CA MET A 789 -24.61 1.79 -23.13
C MET A 789 -25.01 0.67 -24.08
N ARG A 790 -24.31 -0.47 -23.96
CA ARG A 790 -24.64 -1.75 -24.62
C ARG A 790 -24.82 -2.83 -23.57
N ILE A 791 -25.93 -3.56 -23.66
CA ILE A 791 -26.37 -4.53 -22.67
C ILE A 791 -26.64 -5.85 -23.39
N GLY A 792 -26.05 -6.95 -22.92
CA GLY A 792 -26.36 -8.30 -23.39
C GLY A 792 -27.73 -8.79 -22.92
N ASP A 793 -28.12 -9.97 -23.39
CA ASP A 793 -29.41 -10.57 -23.01
C ASP A 793 -29.42 -11.01 -21.53
N ASN A 794 -30.59 -10.99 -20.90
CA ASN A 794 -30.77 -11.33 -19.47
C ASN A 794 -29.90 -10.45 -18.53
N SER A 795 -29.70 -9.18 -18.84
CA SER A 795 -28.81 -8.26 -18.12
C SER A 795 -29.49 -6.92 -17.78
N TYR A 796 -28.76 -6.05 -17.08
CA TYR A 796 -29.26 -4.79 -16.55
C TYR A 796 -28.41 -3.60 -17.03
N GLY A 797 -29.06 -2.48 -17.33
CA GLY A 797 -28.36 -1.22 -17.59
C GLY A 797 -27.89 -0.56 -16.30
N TYR A 798 -28.86 -0.14 -15.49
CA TYR A 798 -28.66 0.50 -14.19
C TYR A 798 -29.41 -0.26 -13.10
N VAL A 799 -28.71 -0.60 -12.01
CA VAL A 799 -29.28 -1.21 -10.81
C VAL A 799 -29.07 -0.27 -9.63
N VAL A 800 -30.13 0.24 -9.04
CA VAL A 800 -30.10 1.19 -7.92
C VAL A 800 -30.78 0.57 -6.70
N LYS A 801 -29.99 0.04 -5.78
CA LYS A 801 -30.44 -0.59 -4.53
C LYS A 801 -30.07 0.21 -3.27
N GLY A 802 -29.55 1.41 -3.45
CA GLY A 802 -29.19 2.32 -2.36
C GLY A 802 -30.39 3.03 -1.71
N THR A 803 -30.09 4.10 -0.98
CA THR A 803 -31.08 5.01 -0.39
C THR A 803 -30.78 6.45 -0.78
N GLY A 804 -31.81 7.22 -1.17
CA GLY A 804 -31.68 8.63 -1.53
C GLY A 804 -30.86 8.89 -2.80
N THR A 805 -30.72 7.89 -3.68
CA THR A 805 -29.91 8.00 -4.90
C THR A 805 -30.58 8.95 -5.90
N LYS A 806 -29.82 9.93 -6.39
CA LYS A 806 -30.19 10.75 -7.54
C LYS A 806 -29.49 10.20 -8.78
N LEU A 807 -30.25 9.69 -9.74
CA LEU A 807 -29.73 9.19 -11.01
C LEU A 807 -30.25 10.05 -12.17
N THR A 808 -29.35 10.68 -12.91
CA THR A 808 -29.68 11.44 -14.13
C THR A 808 -29.01 10.77 -15.32
N ILE A 809 -29.80 10.37 -16.32
CA ILE A 809 -29.34 9.65 -17.51
C ILE A 809 -29.65 10.49 -18.75
N ASN A 810 -28.63 10.90 -19.49
CA ASN A 810 -28.74 11.77 -20.67
C ASN A 810 -27.62 11.53 -21.71
N PRO A 811 -27.50 10.31 -22.27
CA PRO A 811 -26.55 10.03 -23.34
C PRO A 811 -26.96 10.73 -24.64
N ALA A 812 -26.01 10.89 -25.55
CA ALA A 812 -26.27 11.45 -26.87
C ALA A 812 -27.00 10.47 -27.80
N ASN A 813 -26.79 9.15 -27.60
CA ASN A 813 -27.31 8.10 -28.45
C ASN A 813 -28.45 7.31 -27.78
N PRO A 814 -29.43 6.81 -28.56
CA PRO A 814 -30.41 5.84 -28.07
C PRO A 814 -29.77 4.52 -27.61
N VAL A 815 -30.47 3.78 -26.76
CA VAL A 815 -30.06 2.45 -26.29
C VAL A 815 -30.99 1.38 -26.86
N THR A 816 -30.38 0.32 -27.39
CA THR A 816 -31.11 -0.87 -27.87
C THR A 816 -31.05 -1.97 -26.81
N VAL A 817 -32.20 -2.58 -26.52
CA VAL A 817 -32.32 -3.74 -25.61
C VAL A 817 -32.72 -5.00 -26.37
N GLY A 818 -32.11 -6.13 -25.98
CA GLY A 818 -32.28 -7.44 -26.61
C GLY A 818 -33.46 -8.22 -26.02
N ASN A 819 -33.16 -9.34 -25.33
CA ASN A 819 -34.13 -10.14 -24.60
C ASN A 819 -33.90 -10.07 -23.09
N ASP A 820 -34.97 -10.20 -22.32
CA ASP A 820 -34.95 -10.32 -20.85
C ASP A 820 -34.10 -9.21 -20.16
N THR A 821 -34.01 -8.03 -20.78
CA THR A 821 -33.17 -6.93 -20.31
C THR A 821 -33.97 -5.98 -19.44
N VAL A 822 -33.37 -5.46 -18.37
CA VAL A 822 -33.94 -4.36 -17.58
C VAL A 822 -33.05 -3.14 -17.68
N TYR A 823 -33.48 -2.09 -18.39
CA TYR A 823 -32.62 -0.91 -18.57
C TYR A 823 -32.40 -0.16 -17.25
N ILE A 824 -33.45 0.11 -16.47
CA ILE A 824 -33.34 0.65 -15.11
C ILE A 824 -34.09 -0.25 -14.14
N TYR A 825 -33.38 -0.78 -13.14
CA TYR A 825 -33.94 -1.48 -11.99
C TYR A 825 -33.65 -0.68 -10.72
N SER A 826 -34.67 -0.30 -9.96
CA SER A 826 -34.49 0.39 -8.69
C SER A 826 -35.40 -0.13 -7.58
N THR A 827 -34.83 -0.31 -6.39
CA THR A 827 -35.57 -0.57 -5.15
C THR A 827 -35.45 0.59 -4.16
N ASP A 828 -34.87 1.72 -4.56
CA ASP A 828 -34.70 2.90 -3.71
C ASP A 828 -36.01 3.69 -3.63
N THR A 829 -36.78 3.47 -2.56
CA THR A 829 -38.08 4.13 -2.33
C THR A 829 -37.97 5.65 -2.12
N THR A 830 -36.77 6.15 -1.85
CA THR A 830 -36.46 7.57 -1.62
C THR A 830 -35.67 8.20 -2.76
N GLY A 831 -35.32 7.40 -3.77
CA GLY A 831 -34.52 7.81 -4.91
C GLY A 831 -35.28 8.69 -5.88
N ASN A 832 -34.53 9.42 -6.70
CA ASN A 832 -35.06 10.23 -7.78
C ASN A 832 -34.29 9.94 -9.07
N ILE A 833 -35.00 9.43 -10.08
CA ILE A 833 -34.44 9.00 -11.35
C ILE A 833 -35.02 9.88 -12.47
N GLU A 834 -34.14 10.48 -13.26
CA GLU A 834 -34.51 11.17 -14.51
C GLU A 834 -33.86 10.44 -15.68
N ASN A 835 -34.69 9.86 -16.56
CA ASN A 835 -34.24 9.22 -17.80
C ASN A 835 -34.55 10.11 -19.00
N ARG A 836 -33.53 10.46 -19.79
CA ARG A 836 -33.69 11.16 -21.09
C ARG A 836 -33.33 10.27 -22.27
N THR A 837 -32.89 9.04 -22.03
CA THR A 837 -32.48 8.11 -23.08
C THR A 837 -33.68 7.56 -23.83
N ALA A 838 -33.62 7.59 -25.16
CA ALA A 838 -34.54 6.85 -26.00
C ALA A 838 -34.20 5.35 -25.99
N LEU A 839 -35.18 4.48 -25.78
CA LEU A 839 -35.04 3.04 -25.74
C LEU A 839 -35.69 2.39 -26.96
N THR A 840 -35.07 1.35 -27.51
CA THR A 840 -35.65 0.55 -28.59
C THR A 840 -35.45 -0.94 -28.30
N SER A 841 -36.52 -1.74 -28.36
CA SER A 841 -36.39 -3.20 -28.23
C SER A 841 -36.15 -3.86 -29.58
N THR A 842 -35.35 -4.93 -29.58
CA THR A 842 -35.25 -5.87 -30.71
C THR A 842 -35.77 -7.26 -30.33
N GLY A 843 -35.80 -7.60 -29.04
CA GLY A 843 -36.29 -8.87 -28.50
C GLY A 843 -37.46 -8.72 -27.51
N SER A 844 -37.68 -9.76 -26.71
CA SER A 844 -38.87 -9.96 -25.86
C SER A 844 -38.57 -9.86 -24.35
N ASN A 845 -39.62 -9.77 -23.51
CA ASN A 845 -39.55 -9.76 -22.04
C ASN A 845 -38.70 -8.65 -21.41
N ASN A 846 -38.51 -7.54 -22.10
CA ASN A 846 -37.71 -6.43 -21.59
C ASN A 846 -38.52 -5.50 -20.69
N TYR A 847 -37.83 -4.87 -19.74
CA TYR A 847 -38.34 -3.78 -18.93
C TYR A 847 -37.53 -2.52 -19.20
N GLY A 848 -38.18 -1.43 -19.62
CA GLY A 848 -37.51 -0.15 -19.79
C GLY A 848 -37.12 0.40 -18.41
N ILE A 849 -38.13 0.61 -17.56
CA ILE A 849 -37.91 1.07 -16.18
C ILE A 849 -38.73 0.23 -15.22
N TYR A 850 -38.09 -0.37 -14.24
CA TYR A 850 -38.70 -1.06 -13.11
C TYR A 850 -38.18 -0.43 -11.82
N ALA A 851 -38.99 0.39 -11.15
CA ALA A 851 -38.47 1.24 -10.09
C ALA A 851 -39.41 1.46 -8.90
N ALA A 852 -38.80 1.51 -7.72
CA ALA A 852 -39.32 2.18 -6.53
C ALA A 852 -38.91 3.67 -6.53
N GLY A 853 -39.59 4.48 -5.71
CA GLY A 853 -39.31 5.91 -5.57
C GLY A 853 -39.91 6.76 -6.68
N ASN A 854 -39.25 7.87 -7.03
CA ASN A 854 -39.74 8.81 -8.04
C ASN A 854 -38.94 8.67 -9.34
N VAL A 855 -39.64 8.49 -10.46
CA VAL A 855 -39.03 8.45 -11.80
C VAL A 855 -39.73 9.43 -12.74
N THR A 856 -38.93 10.20 -13.49
CA THR A 856 -39.39 10.96 -14.64
C THR A 856 -38.70 10.45 -15.91
N ASN A 857 -39.48 9.88 -16.83
CA ASN A 857 -39.03 9.51 -18.15
C ASN A 857 -39.33 10.64 -19.15
N LEU A 858 -38.30 11.14 -19.81
CA LEU A 858 -38.36 12.20 -20.82
C LEU A 858 -37.93 11.71 -22.21
N GLY A 859 -37.38 10.49 -22.32
CA GLY A 859 -37.02 9.84 -23.58
C GLY A 859 -38.15 8.98 -24.16
N ASP A 860 -38.09 8.69 -25.46
CA ASP A 860 -39.04 7.79 -26.11
C ASP A 860 -38.73 6.32 -25.77
N VAL A 861 -39.76 5.49 -25.62
CA VAL A 861 -39.62 4.03 -25.40
C VAL A 861 -40.32 3.32 -26.56
N ASP A 862 -39.55 2.85 -27.55
CA ASP A 862 -40.07 2.09 -28.69
C ASP A 862 -39.95 0.58 -28.45
N PHE A 863 -40.95 0.01 -27.79
CA PHE A 863 -41.03 -1.43 -27.50
C PHE A 863 -41.99 -2.16 -28.45
N ASN A 864 -42.14 -1.64 -29.67
CA ASN A 864 -43.06 -2.17 -30.69
C ASN A 864 -42.62 -3.53 -31.26
N SER A 865 -41.35 -3.89 -31.11
CA SER A 865 -40.78 -5.18 -31.52
C SER A 865 -40.66 -6.12 -30.31
N GLY A 866 -40.89 -7.42 -30.53
CA GLY A 866 -40.89 -8.43 -29.47
C GLY A 866 -42.23 -8.60 -28.76
N ILE A 867 -42.28 -9.57 -27.86
CA ILE A 867 -43.49 -9.96 -27.11
C ILE A 867 -43.24 -9.71 -25.63
N GLY A 868 -44.26 -9.24 -24.90
CA GLY A 868 -44.19 -9.17 -23.43
C GLY A 868 -43.29 -8.06 -22.87
N ASN A 869 -42.92 -7.06 -23.68
CA ASN A 869 -42.10 -5.95 -23.23
C ASN A 869 -42.94 -4.96 -22.40
N VAL A 870 -42.40 -4.53 -21.26
CA VAL A 870 -43.01 -3.54 -20.37
C VAL A 870 -42.21 -2.24 -20.43
N GLY A 871 -42.84 -1.16 -20.88
CA GLY A 871 -42.18 0.15 -20.96
C GLY A 871 -41.72 0.62 -19.58
N MET A 872 -42.65 0.77 -18.65
CA MET A 872 -42.35 1.23 -17.29
C MET A 872 -43.22 0.55 -16.22
N TYR A 873 -42.65 0.29 -15.05
CA TYR A 873 -43.28 -0.42 -13.95
C TYR A 873 -42.96 0.25 -12.60
N SER A 874 -43.99 0.77 -11.95
CA SER A 874 -43.92 1.39 -10.62
C SER A 874 -44.28 0.39 -9.50
N ILE A 875 -43.43 0.32 -8.48
CA ILE A 875 -43.58 -0.57 -7.31
C ILE A 875 -43.39 0.16 -5.98
N SER A 876 -43.71 -0.53 -4.88
CA SER A 876 -43.46 -0.12 -3.49
C SER A 876 -43.95 1.28 -3.13
N GLY A 877 -45.11 1.70 -3.69
CA GLY A 877 -45.70 3.01 -3.48
C GLY A 877 -45.00 4.15 -4.23
N GLY A 878 -44.08 3.84 -5.14
CA GLY A 878 -43.40 4.82 -5.98
C GLY A 878 -44.31 5.51 -6.99
N THR A 879 -43.76 6.51 -7.69
CA THR A 879 -44.43 7.26 -8.76
C THR A 879 -43.53 7.31 -9.99
N ILE A 880 -44.04 6.86 -11.14
CA ILE A 880 -43.35 6.94 -12.43
C ILE A 880 -44.14 7.81 -13.39
N VAL A 881 -43.48 8.80 -13.98
CA VAL A 881 -44.07 9.77 -14.91
C VAL A 881 -43.49 9.58 -16.31
N ASN A 882 -44.34 9.47 -17.33
CA ASN A 882 -43.96 9.55 -18.75
C ASN A 882 -44.21 10.96 -19.30
N GLY A 883 -43.16 11.65 -19.72
CA GLY A 883 -43.20 13.02 -20.22
C GLY A 883 -43.34 14.06 -19.12
N SER A 884 -43.66 15.28 -19.53
CA SER A 884 -43.98 16.40 -18.64
C SER A 884 -44.95 17.35 -19.34
N SER A 885 -45.32 18.45 -18.68
CA SER A 885 -46.10 19.52 -19.32
C SER A 885 -45.42 20.18 -20.53
N THR A 886 -44.10 19.99 -20.70
CA THR A 886 -43.31 20.61 -21.80
C THR A 886 -42.64 19.59 -22.72
N VAL A 887 -42.59 18.31 -22.33
CA VAL A 887 -41.93 17.24 -23.09
C VAL A 887 -42.93 16.12 -23.33
N ASN A 888 -43.25 15.86 -24.60
CA ASN A 888 -44.15 14.78 -25.00
C ASN A 888 -43.35 13.52 -25.37
N SER A 889 -43.05 12.70 -24.37
CA SER A 889 -42.36 11.41 -24.55
C SER A 889 -43.32 10.33 -25.06
N VAL A 890 -42.89 9.53 -26.04
CA VAL A 890 -43.71 8.51 -26.70
C VAL A 890 -43.33 7.12 -26.21
N ILE A 891 -44.31 6.33 -25.76
CA ILE A 891 -44.16 4.90 -25.49
C ILE A 891 -44.90 4.12 -26.58
N LYS A 892 -44.22 3.24 -27.32
CA LYS A 892 -44.85 2.28 -28.24
C LYS A 892 -44.87 0.90 -27.61
N VAL A 893 -46.05 0.30 -27.57
CA VAL A 893 -46.30 -0.98 -26.90
C VAL A 893 -46.38 -2.12 -27.92
N GLY A 894 -45.57 -3.14 -27.69
CA GLY A 894 -45.50 -4.36 -28.49
C GLY A 894 -46.64 -5.34 -28.24
N ALA A 895 -46.55 -6.51 -28.88
CA ALA A 895 -47.59 -7.54 -28.80
C ALA A 895 -47.61 -8.26 -27.45
N SER A 896 -48.78 -8.76 -27.07
CA SER A 896 -48.91 -9.71 -25.95
C SER A 896 -49.15 -11.13 -26.44
N ASP A 897 -48.56 -12.10 -25.74
CA ASP A 897 -48.94 -13.51 -25.78
C ASP A 897 -49.73 -13.85 -24.50
N THR A 898 -51.05 -13.75 -24.62
CA THR A 898 -51.96 -13.98 -23.50
C THR A 898 -52.00 -15.44 -23.05
N ALA A 899 -51.62 -16.39 -23.92
CA ALA A 899 -51.61 -17.82 -23.57
C ALA A 899 -50.45 -18.14 -22.61
N ASN A 900 -49.29 -17.50 -22.83
CA ASN A 900 -48.11 -17.63 -21.99
C ASN A 900 -47.98 -16.54 -20.92
N LYS A 901 -49.01 -15.71 -20.72
CA LYS A 901 -49.04 -14.57 -19.78
C LYS A 901 -47.91 -13.54 -20.00
N LEU A 902 -47.45 -13.36 -21.24
CA LEU A 902 -46.46 -12.34 -21.61
C LEU A 902 -47.18 -11.12 -22.17
N TYR A 903 -47.28 -10.04 -21.41
CA TYR A 903 -48.06 -8.86 -21.78
C TYR A 903 -47.19 -7.69 -22.23
N GLY A 904 -47.43 -7.19 -23.44
CA GLY A 904 -46.90 -5.90 -23.88
C GLY A 904 -47.65 -4.78 -23.16
N ILE A 905 -46.96 -4.04 -22.28
CA ILE A 905 -47.60 -2.98 -21.48
C ILE A 905 -46.79 -1.68 -21.54
N GLY A 906 -47.46 -0.55 -21.75
CA GLY A 906 -46.81 0.76 -21.72
C GLY A 906 -46.35 1.17 -20.32
N MET A 907 -47.31 1.24 -19.38
CA MET A 907 -47.04 1.62 -17.97
C MET A 907 -47.81 0.72 -16.99
N VAL A 908 -47.15 0.29 -15.91
CA VAL A 908 -47.70 -0.62 -14.89
C VAL A 908 -47.61 0.00 -13.49
N ALA A 909 -48.69 -0.08 -12.71
CA ALA A 909 -48.75 0.28 -11.30
C ALA A 909 -49.23 -0.90 -10.43
N GLY A 910 -48.31 -1.40 -9.58
CA GLY A 910 -48.60 -2.45 -8.61
C GLY A 910 -48.70 -3.87 -9.19
N TYR A 911 -48.77 -4.84 -8.27
CA TYR A 911 -48.85 -6.28 -8.55
C TYR A 911 -49.82 -6.96 -7.58
N THR A 912 -50.71 -7.78 -8.11
CA THR A 912 -51.60 -8.66 -7.35
C THR A 912 -51.33 -10.10 -7.80
N ASP A 913 -51.19 -11.02 -6.86
CA ASP A 913 -50.98 -12.44 -7.17
C ASP A 913 -52.25 -13.13 -7.72
N ASP A 914 -52.11 -14.38 -8.19
CA ASP A 914 -53.22 -15.17 -8.74
C ASP A 914 -54.34 -15.46 -7.71
N ASN A 915 -54.09 -15.24 -6.41
CA ASN A 915 -55.09 -15.38 -5.33
C ASN A 915 -55.83 -14.06 -5.02
N GLY A 916 -55.46 -12.95 -5.67
CA GLY A 916 -56.02 -11.64 -5.41
C GLY A 916 -55.35 -10.87 -4.28
N ASN A 917 -54.19 -11.31 -3.77
CA ASN A 917 -53.43 -10.59 -2.75
C ASN A 917 -52.58 -9.49 -3.37
N VAL A 918 -52.67 -8.27 -2.84
CA VAL A 918 -51.83 -7.15 -3.28
C VAL A 918 -50.41 -7.35 -2.74
N ILE A 919 -49.44 -7.50 -3.65
CA ILE A 919 -48.03 -7.71 -3.33
C ILE A 919 -47.25 -6.40 -3.37
N GLN A 920 -47.54 -5.54 -4.36
CA GLN A 920 -46.90 -4.23 -4.53
C GLN A 920 -47.94 -3.20 -4.97
N THR A 921 -47.74 -1.94 -4.60
CA THR A 921 -48.54 -0.80 -5.08
C THR A 921 -47.65 0.19 -5.84
N GLY A 922 -48.24 1.08 -6.63
CA GLY A 922 -47.49 2.13 -7.33
C GLY A 922 -48.41 3.14 -8.00
N THR A 923 -47.82 4.22 -8.51
CA THR A 923 -48.51 5.24 -9.30
C THR A 923 -47.82 5.44 -10.63
N VAL A 924 -48.59 5.40 -11.71
CA VAL A 924 -48.10 5.74 -13.06
C VAL A 924 -48.86 6.93 -13.62
N GLU A 925 -48.14 7.94 -14.12
CA GLU A 925 -48.72 9.15 -14.71
C GLU A 925 -48.21 9.34 -16.15
N ASN A 926 -49.12 9.40 -17.12
CA ASN A 926 -48.80 9.69 -18.51
C ASN A 926 -49.12 11.14 -18.86
N TYR A 927 -48.10 11.97 -19.10
CA TYR A 927 -48.25 13.29 -19.72
C TYR A 927 -47.94 13.28 -21.22
N GLY A 928 -47.21 12.26 -21.69
CA GLY A 928 -46.86 12.05 -23.08
C GLY A 928 -47.89 11.27 -23.91
N THR A 929 -47.40 10.47 -24.85
CA THR A 929 -48.23 9.66 -25.75
C THR A 929 -47.92 8.17 -25.57
N ILE A 930 -48.92 7.33 -25.32
CA ILE A 930 -48.79 5.87 -25.34
C ILE A 930 -49.47 5.33 -26.60
N LYS A 931 -48.75 4.63 -27.46
CA LYS A 931 -49.26 4.00 -28.68
C LYS A 931 -49.30 2.49 -28.53
N VAL A 932 -50.50 1.93 -28.53
CA VAL A 932 -50.74 0.49 -28.40
C VAL A 932 -51.05 -0.07 -29.78
N GLU A 933 -49.99 -0.30 -30.54
CA GLU A 933 -50.07 -0.57 -31.98
C GLU A 933 -50.25 -2.06 -32.31
N LYS A 934 -49.86 -2.96 -31.40
CA LYS A 934 -49.84 -4.41 -31.60
C LYS A 934 -50.88 -5.13 -30.78
N ASP A 935 -51.24 -6.32 -31.24
CA ASP A 935 -52.37 -7.09 -30.73
C ASP A 935 -52.24 -7.43 -29.24
N ASN A 936 -53.38 -7.34 -28.53
CA ASN A 936 -53.54 -7.63 -27.11
C ASN A 936 -52.66 -6.76 -26.18
N GLY A 937 -52.02 -5.71 -26.69
CA GLY A 937 -51.21 -4.78 -25.90
C GLY A 937 -52.08 -3.95 -24.93
N ILE A 938 -51.45 -3.46 -23.86
CA ILE A 938 -52.09 -2.64 -22.84
C ILE A 938 -51.36 -1.30 -22.72
N GLY A 939 -52.09 -0.18 -22.78
CA GLY A 939 -51.50 1.14 -22.61
C GLY A 939 -51.02 1.36 -21.17
N MET A 940 -51.96 1.30 -20.23
CA MET A 940 -51.71 1.42 -18.79
C MET A 940 -52.37 0.28 -18.02
N TYR A 941 -51.69 -0.29 -17.04
CA TYR A 941 -52.21 -1.34 -16.16
C TYR A 941 -52.07 -0.94 -14.70
N ALA A 942 -53.14 -1.08 -13.89
CA ALA A 942 -53.06 -0.91 -12.45
C ALA A 942 -53.86 -2.00 -11.72
N THR A 943 -53.29 -2.55 -10.66
CA THR A 943 -53.93 -3.61 -9.86
C THR A 943 -53.65 -3.44 -8.37
N GLY A 944 -54.64 -3.75 -7.55
CA GLY A 944 -54.54 -3.73 -6.09
C GLY A 944 -54.94 -2.39 -5.46
N SER A 945 -55.50 -2.48 -4.24
CA SER A 945 -55.88 -1.31 -3.45
C SER A 945 -54.66 -0.45 -3.13
N GLY A 946 -54.68 0.82 -3.56
CA GLY A 946 -53.57 1.77 -3.42
C GLY A 946 -52.76 1.99 -4.71
N SER A 947 -52.96 1.18 -5.75
CA SER A 947 -52.35 1.40 -7.07
C SER A 947 -53.17 2.37 -7.92
N THR A 948 -52.50 3.28 -8.62
CA THR A 948 -53.16 4.33 -9.41
C THR A 948 -52.55 4.49 -10.80
N ALA A 949 -53.40 4.56 -11.84
CA ALA A 949 -53.01 4.90 -13.21
C ALA A 949 -53.67 6.22 -13.64
N LYS A 950 -52.87 7.25 -13.93
CA LYS A 950 -53.37 8.57 -14.35
C LYS A 950 -52.94 8.91 -15.77
N ASN A 951 -53.88 9.24 -16.62
CA ASN A 951 -53.61 9.73 -17.97
C ASN A 951 -53.91 11.22 -18.08
N TYR A 952 -52.89 12.05 -18.25
CA TYR A 952 -52.99 13.48 -18.60
C TYR A 952 -52.77 13.73 -20.10
N GLY A 953 -52.02 12.85 -20.77
CA GLY A 953 -51.68 12.93 -22.18
C GLY A 953 -52.63 12.14 -23.10
N THR A 954 -52.05 11.47 -24.11
CA THR A 954 -52.81 10.71 -25.11
C THR A 954 -52.49 9.22 -25.05
N ILE A 955 -53.50 8.36 -25.14
CA ILE A 955 -53.36 6.93 -25.38
C ILE A 955 -54.03 6.60 -26.72
N GLU A 956 -53.27 6.06 -27.66
CA GLU A 956 -53.70 5.70 -29.02
C GLU A 956 -53.78 4.18 -29.17
N LEU A 957 -54.94 3.67 -29.56
CA LEU A 957 -55.21 2.24 -29.69
C LEU A 957 -55.43 1.86 -31.15
N SER A 958 -54.60 0.96 -31.67
CA SER A 958 -54.76 0.46 -33.04
C SER A 958 -54.54 -1.05 -33.17
N GLY A 959 -53.85 -1.71 -32.25
CA GLY A 959 -53.75 -3.17 -32.28
C GLY A 959 -55.10 -3.86 -32.01
N LYS A 960 -55.29 -5.09 -32.52
CA LYS A 960 -56.49 -5.89 -32.23
C LYS A 960 -56.57 -6.24 -30.74
N ASN A 961 -57.76 -6.26 -30.14
CA ASN A 961 -57.97 -6.61 -28.72
C ASN A 961 -57.13 -5.77 -27.72
N THR A 962 -56.67 -4.59 -28.13
CA THR A 962 -55.85 -3.74 -27.26
C THR A 962 -56.69 -3.10 -26.17
N THR A 963 -56.06 -2.81 -25.04
CA THR A 963 -56.70 -2.09 -23.94
C THR A 963 -55.97 -0.79 -23.65
N GLY A 964 -56.67 0.34 -23.59
CA GLY A 964 -56.04 1.61 -23.23
C GLY A 964 -55.63 1.67 -21.77
N MET A 965 -56.56 1.40 -20.86
CA MET A 965 -56.28 1.28 -19.44
C MET A 965 -56.95 0.04 -18.85
N HIS A 966 -56.20 -0.83 -18.20
CA HIS A 966 -56.71 -2.02 -17.52
C HIS A 966 -56.58 -1.86 -16.00
N LEU A 967 -57.70 -1.88 -15.30
CA LEU A 967 -57.81 -1.64 -13.87
C LEU A 967 -58.44 -2.84 -13.19
N ASP A 968 -57.78 -3.37 -12.16
CA ASP A 968 -58.24 -4.56 -11.46
C ASP A 968 -58.04 -4.47 -9.94
N ASN A 969 -58.74 -5.33 -9.18
CA ASN A 969 -58.56 -5.53 -7.74
C ASN A 969 -58.52 -4.25 -6.90
N ASN A 970 -59.55 -3.39 -7.02
CA ASN A 970 -59.69 -2.10 -6.31
C ASN A 970 -58.66 -1.02 -6.69
N ALA A 971 -57.94 -1.16 -7.81
CA ALA A 971 -57.11 -0.08 -8.34
C ALA A 971 -57.94 1.12 -8.83
N VAL A 972 -57.31 2.29 -8.89
CA VAL A 972 -57.95 3.54 -9.35
C VAL A 972 -57.31 4.00 -10.67
N GLY A 973 -58.14 4.19 -11.68
CA GLY A 973 -57.75 4.88 -12.90
C GLY A 973 -58.32 6.29 -12.94
N GLU A 974 -57.54 7.26 -13.39
CA GLU A 974 -57.99 8.64 -13.62
C GLU A 974 -57.61 9.07 -15.03
N ASN A 975 -58.60 9.41 -15.86
CA ASN A 975 -58.36 9.95 -17.20
C ASN A 975 -58.68 11.44 -17.21
N TYR A 976 -57.66 12.29 -17.33
CA TYR A 976 -57.76 13.73 -17.57
C TYR A 976 -57.49 14.08 -19.04
N GLY A 977 -56.75 13.21 -19.75
CA GLY A 977 -56.37 13.39 -21.15
C GLY A 977 -57.32 12.72 -22.14
N THR A 978 -56.75 12.14 -23.20
CA THR A 978 -57.51 11.48 -24.28
C THR A 978 -57.09 10.02 -24.44
N ILE A 979 -58.05 9.10 -24.42
CA ILE A 979 -57.88 7.70 -24.85
C ILE A 979 -58.67 7.53 -26.14
N LYS A 980 -58.03 7.15 -27.24
CA LYS A 980 -58.69 7.07 -28.55
C LYS A 980 -58.28 5.86 -29.38
N THR A 981 -59.23 5.32 -30.13
CA THR A 981 -58.93 4.41 -31.25
C THR A 981 -58.38 5.18 -32.45
N VAL A 982 -57.38 4.63 -33.13
CA VAL A 982 -56.85 5.15 -34.40
C VAL A 982 -57.32 4.23 -35.53
N PRO A 983 -58.00 4.74 -36.59
CA PRO A 983 -58.55 3.90 -37.65
C PRO A 983 -57.48 3.00 -38.33
N ASN A 984 -57.73 1.69 -38.36
CA ASN A 984 -56.99 0.76 -39.20
C ASN A 984 -57.86 -0.45 -39.62
N PRO A 985 -57.43 -1.29 -40.59
CA PRO A 985 -58.23 -2.38 -41.14
C PRO A 985 -58.56 -3.52 -40.16
N THR A 986 -57.92 -3.56 -38.99
CA THR A 986 -57.93 -4.66 -38.02
C THR A 986 -58.50 -4.28 -36.65
N ASN A 987 -59.01 -3.05 -36.48
CA ASN A 987 -59.58 -2.50 -35.23
C ASN A 987 -60.80 -3.27 -34.71
N ASP A 988 -60.59 -4.45 -34.14
CA ASP A 988 -61.60 -5.35 -33.60
C ASP A 988 -61.26 -5.71 -32.15
N GLY A 989 -62.25 -5.73 -31.28
CA GLY A 989 -62.12 -6.07 -29.86
C GLY A 989 -61.37 -5.05 -28.99
N ILE A 990 -61.13 -3.83 -29.47
CA ILE A 990 -60.42 -2.78 -28.70
C ILE A 990 -61.27 -2.34 -27.51
N VAL A 991 -60.63 -2.20 -26.35
CA VAL A 991 -61.24 -1.68 -25.11
C VAL A 991 -60.54 -0.37 -24.71
N GLY A 992 -61.27 0.74 -24.60
CA GLY A 992 -60.71 1.99 -24.10
C GLY A 992 -60.22 1.84 -22.66
N VAL A 993 -61.10 1.41 -21.75
CA VAL A 993 -60.78 1.12 -20.35
C VAL A 993 -61.48 -0.16 -19.89
N SER A 994 -60.73 -1.14 -19.36
CA SER A 994 -61.26 -2.33 -18.69
C SER A 994 -61.22 -2.13 -17.18
N VAL A 995 -62.34 -2.33 -16.48
CA VAL A 995 -62.47 -2.12 -15.03
C VAL A 995 -63.07 -3.35 -14.37
N GLN A 996 -62.27 -4.03 -13.54
CA GLN A 996 -62.61 -5.33 -12.98
C GLN A 996 -62.44 -5.38 -11.45
N ASN A 997 -63.13 -6.32 -10.82
CA ASN A 997 -62.96 -6.71 -9.40
C ASN A 997 -62.79 -5.55 -8.40
N GLY A 998 -63.78 -4.65 -8.34
CA GLY A 998 -63.80 -3.53 -7.39
C GLY A 998 -63.02 -2.29 -7.83
N ALA A 999 -62.30 -2.33 -8.95
CA ALA A 999 -61.60 -1.17 -9.49
C ALA A 999 -62.55 -0.04 -9.92
N VAL A 1000 -62.00 1.18 -9.98
CA VAL A 1000 -62.75 2.40 -10.32
C VAL A 1000 -62.03 3.18 -11.41
N ILE A 1001 -62.75 3.54 -12.47
CA ILE A 1001 -62.30 4.57 -13.43
C ILE A 1001 -63.00 5.90 -13.12
N LYS A 1002 -62.20 6.96 -12.96
CA LYS A 1002 -62.65 8.35 -12.91
C LYS A 1002 -62.34 9.05 -14.24
N ASN A 1003 -63.34 9.23 -15.09
CA ASN A 1003 -63.17 9.85 -16.40
C ASN A 1003 -63.51 11.35 -16.38
N TYR A 1004 -62.47 12.18 -16.36
CA TYR A 1004 -62.55 13.65 -16.44
C TYR A 1004 -62.25 14.20 -17.84
N GLY A 1005 -61.57 13.41 -18.69
CA GLY A 1005 -61.20 13.74 -20.06
C GLY A 1005 -62.04 12.99 -21.11
N ASN A 1006 -61.40 12.68 -22.24
CA ASN A 1006 -62.05 12.06 -23.39
C ASN A 1006 -61.69 10.57 -23.53
N ILE A 1007 -62.70 9.73 -23.73
CA ILE A 1007 -62.54 8.35 -24.20
C ILE A 1007 -63.33 8.24 -25.50
N ILE A 1008 -62.64 8.00 -26.62
CA ILE A 1008 -63.21 8.03 -27.98
C ILE A 1008 -62.93 6.67 -28.65
N VAL A 1009 -63.97 5.87 -28.85
CA VAL A 1009 -63.85 4.55 -29.46
C VAL A 1009 -64.66 4.45 -30.75
N ASP A 1010 -64.04 3.89 -31.78
CA ASP A 1010 -64.62 3.76 -33.11
C ASP A 1010 -64.52 2.31 -33.61
N GLY A 1011 -65.56 1.81 -34.27
CA GLY A 1011 -65.58 0.50 -34.93
C GLY A 1011 -66.39 -0.57 -34.20
N ASN A 1012 -66.96 -1.50 -34.97
CA ASN A 1012 -67.81 -2.58 -34.46
C ASN A 1012 -67.03 -3.50 -33.50
N ASN A 1013 -67.69 -4.02 -32.46
CA ASN A 1013 -67.10 -4.83 -31.37
C ASN A 1013 -66.10 -4.11 -30.45
N ASN A 1014 -65.80 -2.83 -30.67
CA ASN A 1014 -64.96 -2.05 -29.77
C ASN A 1014 -65.79 -1.49 -28.61
N THR A 1015 -65.19 -1.38 -27.42
CA THR A 1015 -65.86 -0.95 -26.19
C THR A 1015 -65.11 0.23 -25.56
N GLY A 1016 -65.83 1.28 -25.16
CA GLY A 1016 -65.28 2.44 -24.46
C GLY A 1016 -64.82 2.08 -23.06
N ILE A 1017 -65.77 1.70 -22.20
CA ILE A 1017 -65.51 1.18 -20.85
C ILE A 1017 -66.14 -0.20 -20.68
N TYR A 1018 -65.33 -1.20 -20.34
CA TYR A 1018 -65.79 -2.55 -19.99
C TYR A 1018 -65.83 -2.72 -18.46
N LEU A 1019 -66.99 -3.03 -17.89
CA LEU A 1019 -67.21 -3.19 -16.45
C LEU A 1019 -67.47 -4.67 -16.10
N SER A 1020 -66.64 -5.26 -15.25
CA SER A 1020 -66.84 -6.58 -14.68
C SER A 1020 -66.61 -6.53 -13.17
N LYS A 1021 -67.67 -6.21 -12.41
CA LYS A 1021 -67.61 -5.87 -10.97
C LYS A 1021 -66.78 -4.60 -10.66
N GLY A 1022 -66.64 -3.68 -11.62
CA GLY A 1022 -65.99 -2.38 -11.46
C GLY A 1022 -66.97 -1.20 -11.50
N LYS A 1023 -66.48 0.02 -11.24
CA LYS A 1023 -67.29 1.25 -11.24
C LYS A 1023 -66.75 2.28 -12.23
N ASN A 1024 -67.65 2.95 -12.95
CA ASN A 1024 -67.37 4.15 -13.73
C ASN A 1024 -67.87 5.39 -12.99
N GLU A 1025 -67.00 6.38 -12.81
CA GLU A 1025 -67.29 7.70 -12.26
C GLU A 1025 -66.87 8.77 -13.27
N GLY A 1026 -67.76 9.69 -13.66
CA GLY A 1026 -67.45 10.76 -14.62
C GLY A 1026 -68.07 10.56 -16.01
N ALA A 1027 -67.46 11.16 -17.04
CA ALA A 1027 -68.06 11.28 -18.37
C ALA A 1027 -68.17 9.92 -19.09
N THR A 1028 -69.25 9.72 -19.83
CA THR A 1028 -69.43 8.54 -20.69
C THR A 1028 -68.56 8.63 -21.94
N PRO A 1029 -67.97 7.51 -22.42
CA PRO A 1029 -67.20 7.49 -23.67
C PRO A 1029 -68.01 7.93 -24.89
N THR A 1030 -67.33 8.53 -25.86
CA THR A 1030 -67.86 8.76 -27.20
C THR A 1030 -67.65 7.50 -28.03
N ALA A 1031 -68.74 6.89 -28.52
CA ALA A 1031 -68.71 5.68 -29.32
C ALA A 1031 -69.29 5.92 -30.72
N THR A 1032 -68.57 5.54 -31.76
CA THR A 1032 -68.96 5.73 -33.17
C THR A 1032 -68.81 4.42 -33.97
N ASN A 1033 -69.46 4.36 -35.14
CA ASN A 1033 -69.34 3.24 -36.11
C ASN A 1033 -69.53 1.82 -35.53
N GLY A 1034 -70.53 1.65 -34.65
CA GLY A 1034 -70.88 0.35 -34.07
C GLY A 1034 -70.18 -0.02 -32.76
N ALA A 1035 -69.33 0.87 -32.22
CA ALA A 1035 -68.73 0.69 -30.90
C ALA A 1035 -69.76 0.83 -29.76
N VAL A 1036 -69.46 0.22 -28.61
CA VAL A 1036 -70.26 0.31 -27.39
C VAL A 1036 -69.60 1.25 -26.39
N ALA A 1037 -70.28 2.32 -25.98
CA ALA A 1037 -69.71 3.29 -25.03
C ALA A 1037 -69.38 2.66 -23.67
N VAL A 1038 -70.32 1.90 -23.07
CA VAL A 1038 -70.10 1.17 -21.82
C VAL A 1038 -70.73 -0.23 -21.91
N GLN A 1039 -69.93 -1.27 -21.65
CA GLN A 1039 -70.40 -2.65 -21.60
C GLN A 1039 -70.25 -3.19 -20.18
N THR A 1040 -71.32 -3.72 -19.59
CA THR A 1040 -71.27 -4.36 -18.27
C THR A 1040 -71.46 -5.86 -18.41
N LYS A 1041 -70.53 -6.66 -17.87
CA LYS A 1041 -70.64 -8.12 -17.82
C LYS A 1041 -71.84 -8.52 -16.95
N LYS A 1042 -72.77 -9.29 -17.52
CA LYS A 1042 -73.99 -9.80 -16.86
C LYS A 1042 -74.02 -11.34 -16.91
N GLN A 1043 -74.59 -11.99 -15.90
CA GLN A 1043 -74.82 -13.43 -15.92
C GLN A 1043 -75.92 -13.77 -16.94
N THR A 1044 -75.73 -14.82 -17.74
CA THR A 1044 -76.70 -15.23 -18.77
C THR A 1044 -77.98 -15.82 -18.15
N ASP A 1045 -79.12 -15.57 -18.80
CA ASP A 1045 -80.42 -16.14 -18.44
C ASP A 1045 -80.36 -17.68 -18.49
N THR A 1046 -80.70 -18.35 -17.38
CA THR A 1046 -80.68 -19.81 -17.26
C THR A 1046 -82.07 -20.43 -17.35
N THR A 1047 -83.08 -19.67 -17.78
CA THR A 1047 -84.47 -20.09 -17.88
C THR A 1047 -84.61 -21.46 -18.53
N LYS A 1048 -85.32 -22.38 -17.84
CA LYS A 1048 -85.59 -23.74 -18.31
C LYS A 1048 -87.06 -23.87 -18.70
N ARG A 1049 -87.31 -24.53 -19.83
CA ARG A 1049 -88.66 -24.85 -20.35
C ARG A 1049 -88.78 -26.34 -20.60
N VAL A 1050 -89.82 -26.96 -20.05
CA VAL A 1050 -90.30 -28.32 -20.34
C VAL A 1050 -91.81 -28.21 -20.52
N ALA A 1051 -92.43 -29.04 -21.37
CA ALA A 1051 -93.83 -28.92 -21.77
C ALA A 1051 -94.78 -28.51 -20.62
N GLY A 1052 -95.34 -27.31 -20.71
CA GLY A 1052 -96.28 -26.72 -19.75
C GLY A 1052 -95.67 -25.96 -18.56
N ILE A 1053 -94.35 -25.98 -18.33
CA ILE A 1053 -93.69 -25.31 -17.19
C ILE A 1053 -92.50 -24.44 -17.66
N GLU A 1054 -92.48 -23.19 -17.23
CA GLU A 1054 -91.35 -22.26 -17.42
C GLU A 1054 -90.80 -21.81 -16.06
N ILE A 1055 -89.52 -22.09 -15.83
CA ILE A 1055 -88.79 -21.56 -14.66
C ILE A 1055 -87.94 -20.42 -15.16
N LYS A 1056 -88.41 -19.19 -14.95
CA LYS A 1056 -87.76 -17.97 -15.40
C LYS A 1056 -86.77 -17.50 -14.35
N ALA A 1057 -85.49 -17.60 -14.68
CA ALA A 1057 -84.37 -17.20 -13.81
C ALA A 1057 -83.50 -16.19 -14.58
N PRO A 1058 -83.99 -14.94 -14.76
CA PRO A 1058 -83.20 -13.92 -15.41
C PRO A 1058 -81.95 -13.67 -14.57
N GLY A 1059 -80.78 -13.59 -15.20
CA GLY A 1059 -79.47 -13.49 -14.54
C GLY A 1059 -79.25 -12.25 -13.63
N ASN A 1060 -80.31 -11.50 -13.34
CA ASN A 1060 -80.37 -10.35 -12.45
C ASN A 1060 -81.71 -10.20 -11.67
N GLY A 1061 -82.45 -11.30 -11.38
CA GLY A 1061 -83.72 -11.25 -10.61
C GLY A 1061 -84.09 -12.53 -9.83
N THR A 1062 -85.18 -12.48 -9.06
CA THR A 1062 -85.71 -13.63 -8.28
C THR A 1062 -86.36 -14.67 -9.21
N ALA A 1063 -86.05 -15.95 -9.05
CA ALA A 1063 -86.58 -17.00 -9.91
C ALA A 1063 -88.11 -17.16 -9.75
N THR A 1064 -88.84 -17.20 -10.86
CA THR A 1064 -90.30 -17.44 -10.88
C THR A 1064 -90.62 -18.74 -11.60
N VAL A 1065 -91.54 -19.54 -11.04
CA VAL A 1065 -92.06 -20.75 -11.70
C VAL A 1065 -93.47 -20.47 -12.22
N SER A 1066 -93.70 -20.72 -13.51
CA SER A 1066 -95.02 -20.64 -14.13
C SER A 1066 -95.43 -21.98 -14.75
N ARG A 1067 -96.72 -22.30 -14.71
CA ARG A 1067 -97.33 -23.44 -15.41
C ARG A 1067 -98.43 -22.92 -16.32
N ASP A 1068 -98.35 -23.23 -17.61
CA ASP A 1068 -99.27 -22.79 -18.67
C ASP A 1068 -99.57 -21.27 -18.64
N GLY A 1069 -98.57 -20.47 -18.28
CA GLY A 1069 -98.64 -19.01 -18.23
C GLY A 1069 -99.02 -18.39 -16.87
N ASN A 1070 -99.38 -19.17 -15.85
CA ASN A 1070 -99.73 -18.68 -14.52
C ASN A 1070 -98.58 -18.83 -13.51
N ILE A 1071 -98.23 -17.76 -12.79
CA ILE A 1071 -97.20 -17.75 -11.74
C ILE A 1071 -97.72 -18.50 -10.50
N LEU A 1072 -96.94 -19.47 -9.99
CA LEU A 1072 -97.30 -20.29 -8.82
C LEU A 1072 -96.44 -19.93 -7.60
N THR A 1073 -97.06 -19.87 -6.42
CA THR A 1073 -96.36 -19.79 -5.12
C THR A 1073 -96.41 -21.17 -4.45
N PRO A 1074 -95.27 -21.85 -4.23
CA PRO A 1074 -95.27 -23.19 -3.66
C PRO A 1074 -95.63 -23.21 -2.17
N THR A 1075 -96.43 -24.18 -1.74
CA THR A 1075 -96.76 -24.44 -0.32
C THR A 1075 -95.64 -25.26 0.35
N PHE A 1076 -95.13 -24.75 1.47
CA PHE A 1076 -94.00 -25.37 2.18
C PHE A 1076 -94.46 -26.53 3.08
N VAL A 1077 -93.66 -27.60 3.16
CA VAL A 1077 -93.89 -28.75 4.04
C VAL A 1077 -92.59 -29.06 4.79
N ASP A 1078 -92.67 -29.17 6.11
CA ASP A 1078 -91.52 -29.42 6.98
C ASP A 1078 -91.90 -30.26 8.21
N THR A 1079 -90.99 -31.07 8.72
CA THR A 1079 -91.18 -31.85 9.94
C THR A 1079 -90.86 -31.02 11.17
N VAL A 1080 -91.62 -31.14 12.27
CA VAL A 1080 -91.36 -30.32 13.47
C VAL A 1080 -90.03 -30.66 14.17
N ILE A 1081 -89.47 -31.84 13.88
CA ILE A 1081 -88.12 -32.24 14.29
C ILE A 1081 -87.42 -32.90 13.09
N ALA A 1082 -86.17 -32.54 12.86
CA ALA A 1082 -85.32 -33.19 11.86
C ALA A 1082 -84.88 -34.58 12.36
N SER A 1083 -85.80 -35.55 12.31
CA SER A 1083 -85.60 -36.93 12.75
C SER A 1083 -86.27 -37.91 11.78
N PRO A 1084 -85.67 -39.08 11.49
CA PRO A 1084 -86.31 -40.14 10.70
C PRO A 1084 -87.62 -40.66 11.30
N ASN A 1085 -87.83 -40.43 12.61
CA ASN A 1085 -89.02 -40.84 13.35
C ASN A 1085 -89.85 -39.63 13.81
N ALA A 1086 -89.84 -38.52 13.05
CA ALA A 1086 -90.63 -37.35 13.39
C ALA A 1086 -92.11 -37.73 13.58
N SER A 1087 -92.65 -37.44 14.76
CA SER A 1087 -94.04 -37.79 15.10
C SER A 1087 -95.05 -36.81 14.49
N ARG A 1088 -94.60 -35.67 13.95
CA ARG A 1088 -95.46 -34.64 13.36
C ARG A 1088 -94.82 -33.95 12.14
N VAL A 1089 -95.65 -33.53 11.18
CA VAL A 1089 -95.26 -32.73 10.01
C VAL A 1089 -96.17 -31.51 9.87
N THR A 1090 -95.59 -30.38 9.49
CA THR A 1090 -96.26 -29.10 9.22
C THR A 1090 -96.38 -28.91 7.71
N VAL A 1091 -97.60 -28.79 7.21
CA VAL A 1091 -97.91 -28.51 5.79
C VAL A 1091 -98.59 -27.15 5.72
N GLY A 1092 -97.89 -26.15 5.17
CA GLY A 1092 -98.31 -24.75 5.24
C GLY A 1092 -98.42 -24.28 6.68
N SER A 1093 -99.65 -24.00 7.14
CA SER A 1093 -99.96 -23.57 8.52
C SER A 1093 -100.60 -24.64 9.40
N THR A 1094 -100.65 -25.91 8.97
CA THR A 1094 -101.34 -27.01 9.67
C THR A 1094 -100.35 -28.09 10.11
N GLU A 1095 -100.35 -28.47 11.39
CA GLU A 1095 -99.49 -29.50 11.97
C GLU A 1095 -100.26 -30.83 12.12
N LEU A 1096 -99.72 -31.93 11.59
CA LEU A 1096 -100.35 -33.25 11.49
C LEU A 1096 -99.57 -34.31 12.28
N ASP A 1097 -100.25 -35.18 13.04
CA ASP A 1097 -99.63 -36.26 13.83
C ASP A 1097 -99.44 -37.56 13.03
N LEU A 1098 -98.19 -37.88 12.75
CA LEU A 1098 -97.71 -39.03 11.96
C LEU A 1098 -97.76 -40.35 12.73
N THR A 1099 -97.88 -40.34 14.07
CA THR A 1099 -97.95 -41.57 14.89
C THR A 1099 -99.35 -42.16 14.95
N SER A 1100 -100.37 -41.33 14.75
CA SER A 1100 -101.78 -41.73 14.78
C SER A 1100 -102.34 -42.20 13.42
N SER A 1101 -101.56 -42.07 12.34
CA SER A 1101 -102.04 -42.15 10.95
C SER A 1101 -101.38 -43.22 10.07
N ASN A 1102 -100.62 -44.18 10.62
CA ASN A 1102 -99.87 -45.21 9.86
C ASN A 1102 -98.88 -44.67 8.79
N LEU A 1103 -98.67 -43.34 8.71
CA LEU A 1103 -97.81 -42.67 7.74
C LEU A 1103 -96.33 -42.61 8.19
N GLY A 1104 -96.03 -42.86 9.46
CA GLY A 1104 -94.64 -42.90 9.98
C GLY A 1104 -93.79 -44.09 9.50
N ASN A 1105 -94.37 -45.07 8.80
CA ASN A 1105 -93.71 -46.31 8.38
C ASN A 1105 -93.65 -46.53 6.85
N THR A 1106 -93.87 -45.49 6.03
CA THR A 1106 -93.74 -45.59 4.56
C THR A 1106 -92.29 -45.45 4.10
N PRO A 1107 -91.67 -46.46 3.44
CA PRO A 1107 -90.31 -46.35 2.90
C PRO A 1107 -90.28 -45.47 1.64
N SER A 1108 -89.23 -44.66 1.49
CA SER A 1108 -89.03 -43.77 0.34
C SER A 1108 -88.69 -44.53 -0.96
N VAL A 1109 -89.36 -44.19 -2.07
CA VAL A 1109 -89.25 -44.86 -3.39
C VAL A 1109 -88.93 -43.86 -4.50
N ALA A 1110 -87.67 -43.85 -4.96
CA ALA A 1110 -87.30 -43.50 -6.34
C ALA A 1110 -85.83 -43.89 -6.65
N ILE A 1111 -85.63 -45.04 -7.31
CA ILE A 1111 -84.35 -45.46 -7.90
C ILE A 1111 -84.64 -46.14 -9.26
N ALA A 1112 -83.93 -45.76 -10.34
CA ALA A 1112 -83.94 -46.49 -11.61
C ALA A 1112 -82.99 -47.70 -11.51
N SER A 1113 -83.52 -48.93 -11.66
CA SER A 1113 -82.79 -50.17 -11.34
C SER A 1113 -82.08 -50.85 -12.52
N GLU A 1114 -82.27 -50.39 -13.77
CA GLU A 1114 -81.76 -51.05 -14.98
C GLU A 1114 -81.37 -50.06 -16.10
N LEU A 1115 -80.28 -50.36 -16.82
CA LEU A 1115 -79.73 -49.53 -17.91
C LEU A 1115 -79.28 -50.41 -19.10
N GLY A 1116 -79.57 -50.01 -20.35
CA GLY A 1116 -79.14 -50.73 -21.56
C GLY A 1116 -78.05 -50.00 -22.36
N MET A 1117 -77.05 -50.74 -22.87
CA MET A 1117 -75.99 -50.24 -23.74
C MET A 1117 -75.88 -51.08 -25.00
N TYR A 1118 -75.83 -50.45 -26.17
CA TYR A 1118 -75.64 -51.16 -27.44
C TYR A 1118 -74.16 -51.41 -27.71
N VAL A 1119 -73.83 -52.61 -28.22
CA VAL A 1119 -72.49 -53.01 -28.65
C VAL A 1119 -72.54 -53.31 -30.14
N ASP A 1120 -71.99 -52.41 -30.96
CA ASP A 1120 -71.86 -52.61 -32.41
C ASP A 1120 -70.77 -53.66 -32.69
N THR A 1121 -71.15 -54.75 -33.35
CA THR A 1121 -70.25 -55.88 -33.63
C THR A 1121 -69.53 -55.76 -34.99
N SER A 1122 -69.70 -54.66 -35.72
CA SER A 1122 -69.15 -54.47 -37.06
C SER A 1122 -67.64 -54.26 -37.10
N GLY A 1123 -67.09 -53.68 -36.02
CA GLY A 1123 -65.68 -53.27 -35.96
C GLY A 1123 -65.32 -52.06 -36.83
N VAL A 1124 -66.31 -51.37 -37.41
CA VAL A 1124 -66.10 -50.16 -38.21
C VAL A 1124 -66.71 -48.93 -37.54
N ASN A 1125 -67.94 -49.05 -37.02
CA ASN A 1125 -68.64 -47.97 -36.32
C ASN A 1125 -68.71 -48.27 -34.81
N TYR A 1126 -67.65 -47.96 -34.08
CA TYR A 1126 -67.57 -48.26 -32.65
C TYR A 1126 -68.59 -47.45 -31.86
N THR A 1127 -69.41 -48.14 -31.08
CA THR A 1127 -70.09 -47.57 -29.93
C THR A 1127 -69.15 -47.58 -28.72
N ASN A 1128 -69.21 -46.55 -27.88
CA ASN A 1128 -68.41 -46.48 -26.65
C ASN A 1128 -69.30 -46.83 -25.44
N PRO A 1129 -68.78 -47.54 -24.42
CA PRO A 1129 -69.52 -47.75 -23.17
C PRO A 1129 -69.78 -46.42 -22.47
N ILE A 1130 -70.91 -46.33 -21.77
CA ILE A 1130 -71.19 -45.19 -20.89
C ILE A 1130 -70.15 -45.21 -19.76
N GLN A 1131 -69.37 -44.14 -19.66
CA GLN A 1131 -68.34 -43.98 -18.63
C GLN A 1131 -68.95 -43.43 -17.34
N GLY A 1132 -68.44 -43.86 -16.18
CA GLY A 1132 -68.83 -43.29 -14.87
C GLY A 1132 -69.97 -44.02 -14.17
N LEU A 1133 -70.31 -45.24 -14.61
CA LEU A 1133 -71.41 -46.04 -14.06
C LEU A 1133 -71.22 -46.42 -12.58
N GLN A 1134 -69.99 -46.38 -12.05
CA GLN A 1134 -69.67 -46.62 -10.65
C GLN A 1134 -70.31 -45.60 -9.71
N HIS A 1135 -70.65 -44.41 -10.21
CA HIS A 1135 -71.29 -43.35 -9.43
C HIS A 1135 -72.82 -43.48 -9.37
N LEU A 1136 -73.41 -44.40 -10.15
CA LEU A 1136 -74.85 -44.65 -10.17
C LEU A 1136 -75.20 -45.77 -9.19
N THR A 1137 -75.31 -45.44 -7.89
CA THR A 1137 -75.55 -46.40 -6.80
C THR A 1137 -76.92 -47.12 -6.87
N GLY A 1138 -77.84 -46.63 -7.70
CA GLY A 1138 -79.19 -47.17 -7.84
C GLY A 1138 -79.42 -48.20 -8.97
N VAL A 1139 -78.49 -48.30 -9.93
CA VAL A 1139 -78.60 -49.21 -11.08
C VAL A 1139 -77.90 -50.52 -10.74
N ASN A 1140 -78.65 -51.62 -10.64
CA ASN A 1140 -78.11 -52.93 -10.29
C ASN A 1140 -77.99 -53.88 -11.49
N ASN A 1141 -78.71 -53.62 -12.58
CA ASN A 1141 -78.67 -54.44 -13.80
C ASN A 1141 -78.25 -53.59 -15.02
N ILE A 1142 -77.28 -54.07 -15.78
CA ILE A 1142 -76.80 -53.46 -17.02
C ILE A 1142 -76.98 -54.46 -18.17
N ASN A 1143 -77.76 -54.10 -19.19
CA ASN A 1143 -77.99 -54.93 -20.37
C ASN A 1143 -77.05 -54.52 -21.50
N LEU A 1144 -76.13 -55.40 -21.90
CA LEU A 1144 -75.34 -55.27 -23.11
C LEU A 1144 -76.15 -55.84 -24.28
N ILE A 1145 -76.57 -54.98 -25.18
CA ILE A 1145 -77.36 -55.33 -26.36
C ILE A 1145 -76.39 -55.44 -27.53
N PHE A 1146 -75.99 -56.66 -27.86
CA PHE A 1146 -75.09 -56.91 -28.97
C PHE A 1146 -75.83 -56.87 -30.29
N GLY A 1147 -75.35 -56.02 -31.19
CA GLY A 1147 -75.87 -55.92 -32.55
C GLY A 1147 -75.47 -57.12 -33.41
N THR A 1148 -76.18 -57.33 -34.51
CA THR A 1148 -75.99 -58.49 -35.41
C THR A 1148 -75.08 -58.17 -36.59
N GLU A 1149 -74.38 -57.04 -36.57
CA GLU A 1149 -73.59 -56.52 -37.69
C GLU A 1149 -72.48 -57.49 -38.13
N ALA A 1150 -71.84 -58.21 -37.20
CA ALA A 1150 -70.79 -59.19 -37.54
C ALA A 1150 -71.27 -60.30 -38.49
N SER A 1151 -72.57 -60.65 -38.46
CA SER A 1151 -73.17 -61.63 -39.38
C SER A 1151 -73.28 -61.14 -40.82
N ARG A 1152 -73.04 -59.85 -41.07
CA ARG A 1152 -72.97 -59.29 -42.43
C ARG A 1152 -71.64 -59.58 -43.11
N TYR A 1153 -70.59 -59.90 -42.34
CA TYR A 1153 -69.26 -60.22 -42.88
C TYR A 1153 -69.04 -61.71 -43.11
N THR A 1154 -69.91 -62.58 -42.60
CA THR A 1154 -69.76 -64.03 -42.72
C THR A 1154 -71.11 -64.73 -42.61
N THR A 1155 -71.30 -65.80 -43.39
CA THR A 1155 -72.48 -66.69 -43.27
C THR A 1155 -72.26 -67.82 -42.26
N SER A 1156 -71.17 -67.77 -41.48
CA SER A 1156 -70.90 -68.74 -40.41
C SER A 1156 -71.98 -68.66 -39.33
N LYS A 1157 -72.39 -69.82 -38.80
CA LYS A 1157 -73.35 -69.91 -37.68
C LYS A 1157 -72.70 -69.60 -36.33
N ASP A 1158 -71.38 -69.71 -36.25
CA ASP A 1158 -70.59 -69.40 -35.07
C ASP A 1158 -69.62 -68.26 -35.41
N ILE A 1159 -69.71 -67.15 -34.67
CA ILE A 1159 -68.95 -65.91 -34.91
C ILE A 1159 -68.25 -65.51 -33.63
N LYS A 1160 -66.91 -65.36 -33.67
CA LYS A 1160 -66.13 -64.80 -32.55
C LYS A 1160 -65.82 -63.33 -32.82
N ILE A 1161 -66.24 -62.46 -31.91
CA ILE A 1161 -65.91 -61.03 -31.97
C ILE A 1161 -64.49 -60.81 -31.47
N GLY A 1162 -63.72 -60.03 -32.22
CA GLY A 1162 -62.32 -59.72 -31.91
C GLY A 1162 -62.19 -58.83 -30.67
N GLU A 1163 -61.11 -59.04 -29.91
CA GLU A 1163 -60.86 -58.33 -28.64
C GLU A 1163 -60.86 -56.81 -28.79
N ASN A 1164 -60.36 -56.26 -29.90
CA ASN A 1164 -60.33 -54.81 -30.13
C ASN A 1164 -61.73 -54.17 -30.20
N ILE A 1165 -62.78 -54.91 -30.57
CA ILE A 1165 -64.17 -54.43 -30.58
C ILE A 1165 -64.74 -54.39 -29.16
N LEU A 1166 -64.40 -55.40 -28.36
CA LEU A 1166 -64.93 -55.56 -26.99
C LEU A 1166 -64.12 -54.81 -25.93
N LYS A 1167 -62.87 -54.44 -26.22
CA LYS A 1167 -61.93 -53.90 -25.24
C LYS A 1167 -62.49 -52.71 -24.45
N PRO A 1168 -63.08 -51.67 -25.06
CA PRO A 1168 -63.58 -50.53 -24.28
C PRO A 1168 -64.66 -50.94 -23.26
N TYR A 1169 -65.55 -51.84 -23.65
CA TYR A 1169 -66.61 -52.36 -22.79
C TYR A 1169 -66.07 -53.26 -21.68
N ASN A 1170 -65.11 -54.13 -22.00
CA ASN A 1170 -64.44 -54.98 -21.03
C ASN A 1170 -63.63 -54.17 -20.02
N ASP A 1171 -62.98 -53.08 -20.44
CA ASP A 1171 -62.26 -52.16 -19.55
C ASP A 1171 -63.23 -51.50 -18.56
N GLU A 1172 -64.38 -50.98 -19.01
CA GLU A 1172 -65.40 -50.40 -18.13
C GLU A 1172 -66.03 -51.44 -17.18
N ILE A 1173 -66.36 -52.63 -17.68
CA ILE A 1173 -66.85 -53.75 -16.85
C ILE A 1173 -65.80 -54.15 -15.81
N SER A 1174 -64.52 -54.16 -16.18
CA SER A 1174 -63.41 -54.46 -15.27
C SER A 1174 -63.30 -53.42 -14.15
N VAL A 1175 -63.46 -52.13 -14.45
CA VAL A 1175 -63.51 -51.06 -13.44
C VAL A 1175 -64.69 -51.26 -12.48
N LEU A 1176 -65.88 -51.62 -13.00
CA LEU A 1176 -67.08 -51.82 -12.20
C LEU A 1176 -67.03 -53.08 -11.33
N THR A 1177 -66.38 -54.15 -11.80
CA THR A 1177 -66.24 -55.42 -11.09
C THR A 1177 -65.09 -55.41 -10.08
N SER A 1178 -63.98 -54.73 -10.37
CA SER A 1178 -62.84 -54.58 -9.44
C SER A 1178 -63.15 -53.68 -8.24
N GLY A 1179 -64.06 -52.72 -8.38
CA GLY A 1179 -64.53 -51.84 -7.28
C GLY A 1179 -65.60 -52.45 -6.37
N GLY A 1180 -66.02 -53.71 -6.57
CA GLY A 1180 -67.01 -54.38 -5.72
C GLY A 1180 -68.44 -53.82 -5.81
N THR A 1181 -68.80 -53.17 -6.93
CA THR A 1181 -70.04 -52.37 -7.05
C THR A 1181 -71.35 -53.18 -7.11
N GLY A 1182 -71.29 -54.53 -7.16
CA GLY A 1182 -72.46 -55.41 -7.10
C GLY A 1182 -73.42 -55.35 -8.29
N LYS A 1183 -73.00 -54.77 -9.44
CA LYS A 1183 -73.82 -54.68 -10.65
C LYS A 1183 -73.79 -55.98 -11.47
N ASN A 1184 -74.95 -56.41 -11.97
CA ASN A 1184 -75.10 -57.59 -12.82
C ASN A 1184 -75.18 -57.19 -14.30
N PHE A 1185 -74.41 -57.88 -15.15
CA PHE A 1185 -74.45 -57.70 -16.60
C PHE A 1185 -75.27 -58.81 -17.25
N LYS A 1186 -76.19 -58.45 -18.13
CA LYS A 1186 -76.91 -59.41 -18.99
C LYS A 1186 -76.59 -59.11 -20.44
N ILE A 1187 -76.39 -60.17 -21.22
CA ILE A 1187 -76.12 -60.07 -22.66
C ILE A 1187 -77.40 -60.44 -23.40
N THR A 1188 -77.83 -59.56 -24.31
CA THR A 1188 -79.03 -59.75 -25.12
C THR A 1188 -78.77 -59.33 -26.56
N SER A 1189 -79.51 -59.90 -27.51
CA SER A 1189 -79.36 -59.61 -28.94
C SER A 1189 -80.65 -59.98 -29.66
N GLY A 1190 -80.94 -59.30 -30.78
CA GLY A 1190 -82.19 -59.45 -31.51
C GLY A 1190 -82.29 -60.76 -32.32
N SER A 1191 -81.16 -61.35 -32.74
CA SER A 1191 -81.18 -62.53 -33.63
C SER A 1191 -79.96 -63.46 -33.56
N LEU A 1192 -79.02 -63.20 -32.64
CA LEU A 1192 -77.87 -64.07 -32.37
C LEU A 1192 -77.80 -64.41 -30.88
N THR A 1193 -77.48 -65.66 -30.55
CA THR A 1193 -77.18 -66.06 -29.16
C THR A 1193 -75.71 -65.79 -28.88
N TRP A 1194 -75.43 -65.01 -27.84
CA TRP A 1194 -74.07 -64.68 -27.40
C TRP A 1194 -73.73 -65.46 -26.12
N ILE A 1195 -72.49 -65.95 -26.04
CA ILE A 1195 -71.94 -66.68 -24.89
C ILE A 1195 -70.77 -65.90 -24.32
#